data_AF-M0ZYT1-F1
#
_entry.id   AF-M0ZYT1-F1
#
_cell.length_a   1.000
_cell.length_b   1.000
_cell.length_c   1.000
_cell.angle_alpha   90.00
_cell.angle_beta   90.00
_cell.angle_gamma   90.00
#
_symmetry.space_group_name_H-M   'P 1'
#
loop_
_entity.id
_entity.type
_entity.pdbx_description
1 polymer ?
#
loop_
_entity_poly.entity_id
_entity_poly.type
_entity_poly.pdbx_seq_one_letter_code
_entity_poly.pdbx_strand_id
1 'polypeptide(L)'
;MDSESTQQQVAAILGADPAPFETLISHLMSTSNEQRSQAESIFNLIKQNDPNSLAIKLANLLTTSPHIEPRAMSAILLRKLLTRDDDFIWPKLTHSTQSSIKSLLLTCIQHEQSKSIIKKLCDTISELASSILPENQWPEILPFMFHSVTSDSPKLQESAFFIFAQLAQYIGDILVPYTKDLHSVFLQNLNNSSNPDVRIAALSAAINFIQCLAIESQRDRFQDLLPGMMSTLTEALNLGQEATAQEALELMIELAGTEPRFLRRQLVDVVGAMLQIAEAESLEEGTRHLAIEFVITLTEARERAPGMMRKLPQFISRLFAILMKMLLDVEDEVLWHSAEVEHEDAGETSNYSVGQECLDRLAIALGGNTIVPVASEQLPAYLAAPEWQKHHAALIALAQIAEGCSKVMIKNLEQVVNMVLNSFQDPHPRVRWAAINAIGQLSTDLGPDLQVQYHNRVLPALATAMDNFQSPRVQAHAASAVLNFSENCTPEILTPYLDGIVSKLLVLLQEHFQKYYDAVMPYLKTILVNATDKSNRMLRAKAMECISLVGMAVGKDKFRDDAKQVMEVLMSLQGSQMETDDPTTSYMLQAWARLCKCLGQDFLPYMSVVMPPLLQSAQLKPDVTISSADSDNELDESDDDSMETITLGDKRIGIKTSVLEEKATACNMLCCYADELKEGFYPWIDQVAPTLVPLLKFYFHEEVRKAAVSAMPELLRSAKLAVEKGIAQGRNETYVKQLSDYIIPALVEALHKISGLLLDEGQVRSIVDEIKQVITASSSRTSERAERAKAEDFDAEEGELLREENEQEEEVFDQVGEILGTLIKTFKAAFLPFFDELSSYLMPMWGKDKTAEERRIAICIFDDVAEQCREAALKYYDTYLPFLLEACNDESPDVRQAAVYGLGVCAEHGGSAFKSLVGEVMSRLYVVLRHPNAIQPENIMAYDNAVSALGKICNFHRDSIDSAQVIPAWLNCLPIKDDLIEAKVVHDQLCSMVERSDRELLGPNNEYLPKVVQIFAEIVD
;
A
#
# COMPACT_ATOMS: atom_id res chain seq x y z
N MET A 1 7.97 10.74 52.68
CA MET A 1 7.99 12.19 52.95
C MET A 1 6.63 12.57 53.49
N ASP A 2 6.58 13.39 54.54
CA ASP A 2 5.35 13.73 55.26
C ASP A 2 4.38 14.53 54.40
N SER A 3 3.10 14.10 54.36
CA SER A 3 2.04 14.76 53.58
C SER A 3 1.82 16.24 53.94
N GLU A 4 2.07 16.63 55.19
CA GLU A 4 2.01 18.03 55.65
C GLU A 4 3.13 18.89 55.06
N SER A 5 4.35 18.34 54.91
CA SER A 5 5.48 19.09 54.36
C SER A 5 5.28 19.37 52.87
N THR A 6 4.68 18.42 52.15
CA THR A 6 4.37 18.57 50.72
C THR A 6 3.24 19.58 50.48
N GLN A 7 2.21 19.62 51.34
CA GLN A 7 1.15 20.63 51.25
C GLN A 7 1.65 22.05 51.55
N GLN A 8 2.53 22.23 52.53
CA GLN A 8 3.16 23.53 52.80
C GLN A 8 4.04 23.99 51.62
N GLN A 9 4.75 23.07 50.99
CA GLN A 9 5.57 23.36 49.81
C GLN A 9 4.72 23.77 48.60
N VAL A 10 3.60 23.08 48.34
CA VAL A 10 2.65 23.46 47.28
C VAL A 10 2.01 24.83 47.56
N ALA A 11 1.60 25.10 48.79
CA ALA A 11 1.03 26.39 49.17
C ALA A 11 2.04 27.56 49.01
N ALA A 12 3.32 27.33 49.29
CA ALA A 12 4.38 28.30 49.06
C ALA A 12 4.63 28.55 47.55
N ILE A 13 4.59 27.48 46.75
CA ILE A 13 4.74 27.55 45.29
C ILE A 13 3.59 28.33 44.63
N LEU A 14 2.34 28.11 45.08
CA LEU A 14 1.16 28.79 44.55
C LEU A 14 0.86 30.15 45.21
N GLY A 15 1.71 30.58 46.16
CA GLY A 15 1.53 31.84 46.90
C GLY A 15 1.61 33.10 46.03
N ALA A 16 1.49 34.28 46.64
CA ALA A 16 1.49 35.55 45.89
C ALA A 16 2.84 35.87 45.22
N ASP A 17 3.95 35.41 45.80
CA ASP A 17 5.29 35.56 45.24
C ASP A 17 5.46 34.67 43.98
N PRO A 18 5.87 35.21 42.83
CA PRO A 18 6.12 34.42 41.63
C PRO A 18 7.42 33.58 41.69
N ALA A 19 8.41 33.97 42.50
CA ALA A 19 9.74 33.36 42.48
C ALA A 19 9.77 31.85 42.82
N PRO A 20 9.00 31.33 43.79
CA PRO A 20 8.95 29.90 44.07
C PRO A 20 8.38 29.07 42.90
N PHE A 21 7.40 29.62 42.18
CA PHE A 21 6.82 28.96 41.01
C PHE A 21 7.79 28.98 39.82
N GLU A 22 8.45 30.10 39.58
CA GLU A 22 9.49 30.22 38.54
C GLU A 22 10.66 29.25 38.79
N THR A 23 11.05 29.07 40.05
CA THR A 23 12.08 28.09 40.45
C THR A 23 11.65 26.66 40.13
N LEU A 24 10.38 26.32 40.36
CA LEU A 24 9.83 25.01 40.00
C LEU A 24 9.95 24.76 38.50
N ILE A 25 9.59 25.75 37.66
CA ILE A 25 9.69 25.64 36.20
C ILE A 25 11.15 25.48 35.75
N SER A 26 12.07 26.24 36.34
CA SER A 26 13.50 26.09 36.09
C SER A 26 14.04 24.71 36.47
N HIS A 27 13.55 24.11 37.56
CA HIS A 27 13.96 22.77 37.98
C HIS A 27 13.48 21.65 37.03
N LEU A 28 12.37 21.84 36.31
CA LEU A 28 11.93 20.90 35.27
C LEU A 28 12.93 20.82 34.10
N MET A 29 13.75 21.86 33.91
CA MET A 29 14.80 21.94 32.89
C MET A 29 16.19 21.56 33.43
N SER A 30 16.29 21.08 34.67
CA SER A 30 17.59 20.76 35.28
C SER A 30 18.25 19.56 34.58
N THR A 31 19.58 19.62 34.42
CA THR A 31 20.40 18.48 33.97
C THR A 31 20.52 17.38 35.04
N SER A 32 20.13 17.66 36.29
CA SER A 32 20.05 16.67 37.36
C SER A 32 18.72 15.90 37.31
N ASN A 33 18.80 14.59 37.04
CA ASN A 33 17.64 13.70 37.02
C ASN A 33 16.86 13.70 38.34
N GLU A 34 17.55 13.80 39.47
CA GLU A 34 16.93 13.82 40.81
C GLU A 34 16.09 15.09 41.01
N GLN A 35 16.65 16.24 40.64
CA GLN A 35 15.99 17.55 40.76
C GLN A 35 14.80 17.67 39.80
N ARG A 36 14.97 17.18 38.56
CA ARG A 36 13.90 17.15 37.54
C ARG A 36 12.75 16.23 37.95
N SER A 37 13.03 14.99 38.37
CA SER A 37 12.00 14.04 38.79
C SER A 37 11.22 14.54 40.02
N GLN A 38 11.89 15.23 40.95
CA GLN A 38 11.23 15.85 42.09
C GLN A 38 10.33 17.02 41.66
N ALA A 39 10.79 17.87 40.73
CA ALA A 39 9.98 18.96 40.18
C ALA A 39 8.76 18.45 39.40
N GLU A 40 8.92 17.40 38.58
CA GLU A 40 7.82 16.75 37.86
C GLU A 40 6.77 16.18 38.82
N SER A 41 7.21 15.53 39.91
CA SER A 41 6.32 15.01 40.94
C SER A 41 5.49 16.12 41.61
N ILE A 42 6.12 17.25 41.93
CA ILE A 42 5.43 18.42 42.51
C ILE A 42 4.48 19.04 41.48
N PHE A 43 4.91 19.19 40.23
CA PHE A 43 4.09 19.73 39.15
C PHE A 43 2.83 18.89 38.93
N ASN A 44 2.96 17.55 38.88
CA ASN A 44 1.85 16.62 38.74
C ASN A 44 0.90 16.66 39.95
N LEU A 45 1.42 16.82 41.16
CA LEU A 45 0.61 16.98 42.36
C LEU A 45 -0.23 18.28 42.31
N ILE A 46 0.37 19.37 41.83
CA ILE A 46 -0.35 20.64 41.64
C ILE A 46 -1.41 20.50 40.54
N LYS A 47 -1.07 19.85 39.42
CA LYS A 47 -1.98 19.58 38.30
C LYS A 47 -3.24 18.83 38.76
N GLN A 48 -3.11 17.89 39.69
CA GLN A 48 -4.22 17.12 40.24
C GLN A 48 -5.05 17.90 41.29
N ASN A 49 -4.40 18.66 42.17
CA ASN A 49 -5.06 19.27 43.33
C ASN A 49 -5.56 20.70 43.11
N ASP A 50 -4.83 21.51 42.33
CA ASP A 50 -5.19 22.90 42.02
C ASP A 50 -4.87 23.27 40.56
N PRO A 51 -5.58 22.68 39.59
CA PRO A 51 -5.36 22.93 38.17
C PRO A 51 -5.63 24.39 37.77
N ASN A 52 -6.51 25.09 38.50
CA ASN A 52 -6.84 26.49 38.21
C ASN A 52 -5.67 27.42 38.49
N SER A 53 -5.09 27.33 39.70
CA SER A 53 -3.96 28.16 40.07
C SER A 53 -2.72 27.85 39.23
N LEU A 54 -2.52 26.57 38.88
CA LEU A 54 -1.41 26.13 38.01
C LEU A 54 -1.46 26.83 36.65
N ALA A 55 -2.59 26.74 35.96
CA ALA A 55 -2.74 27.29 34.62
C ALA A 55 -2.61 28.82 34.63
N ILE A 56 -3.16 29.52 35.62
CA ILE A 56 -2.99 30.97 35.76
C ILE A 56 -1.54 31.35 36.08
N LYS A 57 -0.84 30.60 36.92
CA LYS A 57 0.57 30.86 37.26
C LYS A 57 1.48 30.70 36.04
N LEU A 58 1.28 29.65 35.25
CA LEU A 58 1.99 29.47 33.97
C LEU A 58 1.69 30.62 33.00
N ALA A 59 0.43 31.01 32.84
CA ALA A 59 0.04 32.10 31.96
C ALA A 59 0.62 33.45 32.41
N ASN A 60 0.66 33.71 33.71
CA ASN A 60 1.28 34.93 34.26
C ASN A 60 2.79 34.94 34.04
N LEU A 61 3.50 33.81 34.22
CA LEU A 61 4.94 33.74 34.00
C LEU A 61 5.36 34.21 32.60
N LEU A 62 4.55 33.94 31.57
CA LEU A 62 4.78 34.42 30.21
C LEU A 62 4.92 35.95 30.14
N THR A 63 4.16 36.67 30.97
CA THR A 63 4.18 38.15 31.01
C THR A 63 5.15 38.71 32.05
N THR A 64 5.32 38.04 33.20
CA THR A 64 6.01 38.61 34.35
C THR A 64 7.47 38.21 34.46
N SER A 65 7.87 37.05 33.92
CA SER A 65 9.26 36.59 34.02
C SER A 65 10.16 37.36 33.04
N PRO A 66 11.30 37.89 33.50
CA PRO A 66 12.29 38.50 32.62
C PRO A 66 13.13 37.44 31.88
N HIS A 67 13.09 36.18 32.29
CA HIS A 67 13.91 35.10 31.76
C HIS A 67 13.23 34.44 30.54
N ILE A 68 14.02 34.02 29.54
CA ILE A 68 13.49 33.45 28.29
C ILE A 68 13.07 31.99 28.52
N GLU A 69 13.87 31.23 29.25
CA GLU A 69 13.74 29.81 29.46
C GLU A 69 12.46 29.46 30.25
N PRO A 70 12.15 30.11 31.40
CA PRO A 70 10.89 29.85 32.11
C PRO A 70 9.66 30.24 31.31
N ARG A 71 9.73 31.31 30.49
CA ARG A 71 8.62 31.70 29.59
C ARG A 71 8.40 30.66 28.50
N ALA A 72 9.47 30.22 27.83
CA ALA A 72 9.38 29.19 26.79
C ALA A 72 8.82 27.88 27.35
N MET A 73 9.31 27.42 28.50
CA MET A 73 8.79 26.23 29.17
C MET A 73 7.33 26.41 29.61
N SER A 74 6.94 27.59 30.08
CA SER A 74 5.55 27.87 30.45
C SER A 74 4.60 27.78 29.25
N ALA A 75 5.01 28.25 28.07
CA ALA A 75 4.22 28.13 26.85
C ALA A 75 4.00 26.65 26.46
N ILE A 76 5.07 25.84 26.49
CA ILE A 76 5.01 24.40 26.19
C ILE A 76 4.10 23.67 27.18
N LEU A 77 4.27 23.93 28.48
CA LEU A 77 3.46 23.29 29.53
C LEU A 77 2.00 23.72 29.45
N LEU A 78 1.71 24.98 29.09
CA LEU A 78 0.34 25.43 28.84
C LEU A 78 -0.29 24.68 27.68
N ARG A 79 0.41 24.53 26.55
CA ARG A 79 -0.08 23.72 25.43
C ARG A 79 -0.47 22.32 25.93
N LYS A 80 0.47 21.58 26.52
CA LYS A 80 0.26 20.23 27.06
C LYS A 80 -0.87 20.12 28.10
N LEU A 81 -1.12 21.17 28.89
CA LEU A 81 -2.19 21.15 29.91
C LEU A 81 -3.56 21.47 29.31
N LEU A 82 -3.62 22.32 28.30
CA LEU A 82 -4.87 22.86 27.78
C LEU A 82 -5.39 22.07 26.56
N THR A 83 -4.52 21.34 25.86
CA THR A 83 -4.82 20.70 24.57
C THR A 83 -4.72 19.17 24.62
N ARG A 84 -5.29 18.48 23.61
CA ARG A 84 -5.68 17.05 23.66
C ARG A 84 -4.48 16.09 23.75
N ASP A 85 -4.18 15.68 24.98
CA ASP A 85 -3.62 14.38 25.39
C ASP A 85 -4.57 13.74 26.43
N ASP A 86 -4.44 12.44 26.73
CA ASP A 86 -5.30 11.68 27.66
C ASP A 86 -5.49 12.33 29.07
N ASP A 87 -4.66 13.31 29.42
CA ASP A 87 -4.61 14.00 30.73
C ASP A 87 -4.79 15.54 30.69
N PHE A 88 -5.40 16.13 29.64
CA PHE A 88 -5.61 17.58 29.57
C PHE A 88 -6.65 18.10 30.61
N ILE A 89 -6.45 19.32 31.11
CA ILE A 89 -7.20 19.86 32.25
C ILE A 89 -8.22 20.94 31.88
N TRP A 90 -8.29 21.39 30.62
CA TRP A 90 -9.19 22.48 30.19
C TRP A 90 -10.65 22.33 30.65
N PRO A 91 -11.31 21.15 30.52
CA PRO A 91 -12.69 20.98 30.96
C PRO A 91 -12.85 21.00 32.50
N LYS A 92 -11.75 20.81 33.25
CA LYS A 92 -11.72 20.82 34.73
C LYS A 92 -11.49 22.24 35.28
N LEU A 93 -11.15 23.21 34.44
CA LEU A 93 -10.94 24.60 34.84
C LEU A 93 -12.28 25.32 35.04
N THR A 94 -12.31 26.29 35.95
CA THR A 94 -13.49 27.15 36.12
C THR A 94 -13.65 28.09 34.92
N HIS A 95 -14.88 28.50 34.59
CA HIS A 95 -15.13 29.46 33.51
C HIS A 95 -14.38 30.80 33.70
N SER A 96 -14.19 31.24 34.95
CA SER A 96 -13.38 32.43 35.24
C SER A 96 -11.92 32.21 34.87
N THR A 97 -11.35 31.06 35.22
CA THR A 97 -9.97 30.70 34.85
C THR A 97 -9.81 30.57 33.34
N GLN A 98 -10.72 29.87 32.67
CA GLN A 98 -10.73 29.76 31.20
C GLN A 98 -10.74 31.14 30.54
N SER A 99 -11.61 32.05 31.00
CA SER A 99 -11.69 33.42 30.49
C SER A 99 -10.39 34.21 30.72
N SER A 100 -9.78 34.08 31.90
CA SER A 100 -8.50 34.72 32.22
C SER A 100 -7.36 34.19 31.35
N ILE A 101 -7.27 32.88 31.13
CA ILE A 101 -6.24 32.27 30.28
C ILE A 101 -6.37 32.76 28.84
N LYS A 102 -7.58 32.77 28.28
CA LYS A 102 -7.85 33.30 26.93
C LYS A 102 -7.34 34.73 26.80
N SER A 103 -7.71 35.61 27.73
CA SER A 103 -7.27 37.02 27.73
C SER A 103 -5.75 37.17 27.90
N LEU A 104 -5.14 36.37 28.79
CA LEU A 104 -3.70 36.41 29.02
C LEU A 104 -2.92 35.96 27.78
N LEU A 105 -3.31 34.86 27.14
CA LEU A 105 -2.65 34.38 25.91
C LEU A 105 -2.67 35.44 24.79
N LEU A 106 -3.82 36.08 24.56
CA LEU A 106 -3.94 37.16 23.57
C LEU A 106 -3.16 38.42 23.96
N THR A 107 -2.95 38.68 25.25
CA THR A 107 -2.11 39.79 25.72
C THR A 107 -0.63 39.46 25.60
N CYS A 108 -0.22 38.22 25.93
CA CYS A 108 1.16 37.74 25.86
C CYS A 108 1.71 37.89 24.45
N ILE A 109 0.96 37.44 23.44
CA ILE A 109 1.41 37.47 22.05
C ILE A 109 1.61 38.90 21.51
N GLN A 110 0.88 39.89 22.03
CA GLN A 110 1.05 41.31 21.65
C GLN A 110 2.34 41.93 22.19
N HIS A 111 2.85 41.42 23.31
CA HIS A 111 3.99 42.02 24.02
C HIS A 111 5.28 41.21 23.92
N GLU A 112 5.20 39.90 23.64
CA GLU A 112 6.35 39.02 23.52
C GLU A 112 7.32 39.50 22.42
N GLN A 113 8.62 39.36 22.68
CA GLN A 113 9.67 39.82 21.77
C GLN A 113 10.45 38.67 21.14
N SER A 114 10.48 37.51 21.78
CA SER A 114 11.20 36.32 21.30
C SER A 114 10.38 35.59 20.23
N LYS A 115 10.91 35.49 19.00
CA LYS A 115 10.27 34.76 17.88
C LYS A 115 9.93 33.31 18.27
N SER A 116 10.85 32.62 18.96
CA SER A 116 10.64 31.24 19.42
C SER A 116 9.50 31.08 20.42
N ILE A 117 9.27 32.07 21.30
CA ILE A 117 8.15 32.05 22.27
C ILE A 117 6.86 32.45 21.57
N ILE A 118 6.89 33.43 20.66
CA ILE A 118 5.73 33.82 19.84
C ILE A 118 5.18 32.61 19.09
N LYS A 119 6.04 31.82 18.44
CA LYS A 119 5.64 30.60 17.73
C LYS A 119 4.93 29.59 18.65
N LYS A 120 5.53 29.29 19.81
CA LYS A 120 4.93 28.42 20.85
C LYS A 120 3.60 28.94 21.38
N LEU A 121 3.45 30.27 21.52
CA LEU A 121 2.20 30.90 21.91
C LEU A 121 1.15 30.75 20.82
N CYS A 122 1.52 30.94 19.55
CA CYS A 122 0.61 30.71 18.42
C CYS A 122 0.13 29.26 18.42
N ASP A 123 1.02 28.27 18.53
CA ASP A 123 0.63 26.85 18.60
C ASP A 123 -0.36 26.60 19.73
N THR A 124 -0.06 27.14 20.93
CA THR A 124 -0.93 27.00 22.11
C THR A 124 -2.31 27.61 21.88
N ILE A 125 -2.36 28.79 21.25
CA ILE A 125 -3.61 29.50 20.95
C ILE A 125 -4.41 28.74 19.89
N SER A 126 -3.78 28.35 18.78
CA SER A 126 -4.43 27.64 17.68
C SER A 126 -4.99 26.28 18.12
N GLU A 127 -4.20 25.49 18.85
CA GLU A 127 -4.62 24.15 19.27
C GLU A 127 -5.72 24.21 20.34
N LEU A 128 -5.69 25.21 21.24
CA LEU A 128 -6.82 25.46 22.14
C LEU A 128 -8.06 25.92 21.37
N ALA A 129 -7.89 26.88 20.46
CA ALA A 129 -8.97 27.47 19.69
C ALA A 129 -9.66 26.46 18.77
N SER A 130 -8.93 25.55 18.13
CA SER A 130 -9.51 24.49 17.28
C SER A 130 -10.51 23.61 18.03
N SER A 131 -10.28 23.38 19.33
CA SER A 131 -11.15 22.55 20.16
C SER A 131 -12.40 23.28 20.69
N ILE A 132 -12.37 24.61 20.85
CA ILE A 132 -13.43 25.36 21.54
C ILE A 132 -14.18 26.37 20.68
N LEU A 133 -13.63 26.74 19.52
CA LEU A 133 -14.30 27.63 18.55
C LEU A 133 -15.54 27.02 17.88
N PRO A 134 -15.59 25.71 17.54
CA PRO A 134 -16.80 25.10 16.99
C PRO A 134 -18.03 25.25 17.89
N GLU A 135 -17.83 25.34 19.21
CA GLU A 135 -18.87 25.58 20.21
C GLU A 135 -19.03 27.07 20.58
N ASN A 136 -18.38 27.98 19.85
CA ASN A 136 -18.40 29.43 20.07
C ASN A 136 -17.96 29.87 21.49
N GLN A 137 -17.01 29.15 22.10
CA GLN A 137 -16.55 29.45 23.47
C GLN A 137 -15.40 30.49 23.54
N TRP A 138 -14.89 30.96 22.40
CA TRP A 138 -13.85 31.99 22.31
C TRP A 138 -14.20 33.10 21.29
N PRO A 139 -15.26 33.91 21.53
CA PRO A 139 -15.71 34.91 20.56
C PRO A 139 -14.70 36.05 20.31
N GLU A 140 -13.72 36.24 21.21
CA GLU A 140 -12.74 37.33 21.12
C GLU A 140 -11.61 37.06 20.09
N ILE A 141 -11.35 35.81 19.72
CA ILE A 141 -10.17 35.44 18.93
C ILE A 141 -10.26 35.90 17.46
N LEU A 142 -11.41 35.72 16.79
CA LEU A 142 -11.58 36.17 15.41
C LEU A 142 -11.41 37.69 15.27
N PRO A 143 -12.10 38.54 16.08
CA PRO A 143 -11.83 39.98 16.09
C PRO A 143 -10.36 40.32 16.35
N PHE A 144 -9.71 39.61 17.27
CA PHE A 144 -8.28 39.79 17.56
C PHE A 144 -7.41 39.50 16.33
N MET A 145 -7.65 38.38 15.64
CA MET A 145 -6.89 37.98 14.45
C MET A 145 -7.06 38.99 13.31
N PHE A 146 -8.30 39.38 12.99
CA PHE A 146 -8.57 40.40 11.96
C PHE A 146 -7.98 41.77 12.29
N HIS A 147 -7.99 42.18 13.56
CA HIS A 147 -7.32 43.41 13.97
C HIS A 147 -5.79 43.30 13.80
N SER A 148 -5.23 42.16 14.18
CA SER A 148 -3.79 41.90 14.21
C SER A 148 -3.15 41.88 12.82
N VAL A 149 -3.81 41.28 11.81
CA VAL A 149 -3.33 41.29 10.40
C VAL A 149 -3.31 42.70 9.78
N THR A 150 -4.10 43.62 10.32
CA THR A 150 -4.13 45.04 9.90
C THR A 150 -3.30 45.96 10.80
N SER A 151 -2.56 45.42 11.77
CA SER A 151 -1.77 46.21 12.71
C SER A 151 -0.47 46.73 12.10
N ASP A 152 0.11 47.80 12.66
CA ASP A 152 1.41 48.34 12.24
C ASP A 152 2.61 47.49 12.71
N SER A 153 2.38 46.37 13.41
CA SER A 153 3.43 45.52 13.98
C SER A 153 3.62 44.26 13.12
N PRO A 154 4.73 44.13 12.38
CA PRO A 154 4.98 42.96 11.53
C PRO A 154 4.92 41.64 12.32
N LYS A 155 5.43 41.63 13.55
CA LYS A 155 5.39 40.44 14.42
C LYS A 155 3.96 39.99 14.74
N LEU A 156 3.07 40.96 14.98
CA LEU A 156 1.68 40.67 15.31
C LEU A 156 0.88 40.26 14.07
N GLN A 157 1.21 40.83 12.91
CA GLN A 157 0.66 40.40 11.62
C GLN A 157 1.08 38.95 11.31
N GLU A 158 2.37 38.63 11.39
CA GLU A 158 2.94 37.29 11.21
C GLU A 158 2.26 36.28 12.14
N SER A 159 2.18 36.59 13.43
CA SER A 159 1.51 35.74 14.44
C SER A 159 0.05 35.45 14.10
N ALA A 160 -0.70 36.47 13.66
CA ALA A 160 -2.10 36.31 13.33
C ALA A 160 -2.32 35.45 12.08
N PHE A 161 -1.46 35.61 11.06
CA PHE A 161 -1.48 34.76 9.88
C PHE A 161 -1.12 33.30 10.22
N PHE A 162 -0.13 33.07 11.07
CA PHE A 162 0.21 31.74 11.52
C PHE A 162 -0.97 31.06 12.25
N ILE A 163 -1.68 31.80 13.13
CA ILE A 163 -2.90 31.31 13.78
C ILE A 163 -4.01 31.03 12.75
N PHE A 164 -4.17 31.89 11.72
CA PHE A 164 -5.13 31.64 10.63
C PHE A 164 -4.81 30.34 9.89
N ALA A 165 -3.54 30.12 9.53
CA ALA A 165 -3.10 28.93 8.81
C ALA A 165 -3.43 27.65 9.60
N GLN A 166 -3.01 27.58 10.88
CA GLN A 166 -3.25 26.42 11.74
C GLN A 166 -4.74 26.16 12.01
N LEU A 167 -5.57 27.21 12.05
CA LEU A 167 -7.00 27.07 12.32
C LEU A 167 -7.84 26.76 11.09
N ALA A 168 -7.37 27.07 9.88
CA ALA A 168 -8.17 27.02 8.65
C ALA A 168 -8.89 25.67 8.47
N GLN A 169 -8.20 24.55 8.70
CA GLN A 169 -8.76 23.21 8.53
C GLN A 169 -9.81 22.85 9.60
N TYR A 170 -9.75 23.43 10.80
CA TYR A 170 -10.65 23.11 11.92
C TYR A 170 -11.91 23.98 11.96
N ILE A 171 -11.80 25.23 11.51
CA ILE A 171 -12.90 26.21 11.58
C ILE A 171 -13.28 26.77 10.21
N GLY A 172 -12.96 26.07 9.13
CA GLY A 172 -13.22 26.51 7.75
C GLY A 172 -14.66 27.01 7.55
N ASP A 173 -15.66 26.25 8.03
CA ASP A 173 -17.08 26.64 7.95
C ASP A 173 -17.41 27.95 8.69
N ILE A 174 -16.69 28.26 9.77
CA ILE A 174 -16.84 29.51 10.54
C ILE A 174 -16.19 30.68 9.79
N LEU A 175 -15.14 30.41 9.00
CA LEU A 175 -14.39 31.40 8.23
C LEU A 175 -15.04 31.71 6.86
N VAL A 176 -15.83 30.80 6.28
CA VAL A 176 -16.53 31.00 4.99
C VAL A 176 -17.35 32.30 4.91
N PRO A 177 -18.08 32.75 5.95
CA PRO A 177 -18.75 34.05 5.92
C PRO A 177 -17.82 35.25 5.69
N TYR A 178 -16.55 35.14 6.08
CA TYR A 178 -15.53 36.19 6.01
C TYR A 178 -14.64 36.11 4.77
N THR A 179 -14.97 35.26 3.79
CA THR A 179 -14.17 35.03 2.57
C THR A 179 -13.75 36.34 1.85
N LYS A 180 -14.63 37.35 1.80
CA LYS A 180 -14.31 38.62 1.13
C LYS A 180 -13.23 39.42 1.89
N ASP A 181 -13.33 39.44 3.20
CA ASP A 181 -12.38 40.16 4.05
C ASP A 181 -11.03 39.45 4.04
N LEU A 182 -11.03 38.11 4.17
CA LEU A 182 -9.82 37.29 4.07
C LEU A 182 -9.13 37.43 2.71
N HIS A 183 -9.89 37.40 1.61
CA HIS A 183 -9.35 37.65 0.27
C HIS A 183 -8.63 38.99 0.19
N SER A 184 -9.27 40.07 0.64
CA SER A 184 -8.66 41.41 0.64
C SER A 184 -7.40 41.47 1.52
N VAL A 185 -7.43 40.83 2.68
CA VAL A 185 -6.29 40.80 3.62
C VAL A 185 -5.10 40.04 3.01
N PHE A 186 -5.32 38.86 2.44
CA PHE A 186 -4.27 38.08 1.79
C PHE A 186 -3.69 38.83 0.59
N LEU A 187 -4.55 39.36 -0.28
CA LEU A 187 -4.12 40.12 -1.47
C LEU A 187 -3.28 41.34 -1.08
N GLN A 188 -3.69 42.08 -0.04
CA GLN A 188 -2.95 43.26 0.41
C GLN A 188 -1.58 42.88 0.96
N ASN A 189 -1.49 41.86 1.81
CA ASN A 189 -0.26 41.50 2.52
C ASN A 189 0.75 40.80 1.61
N LEU A 190 0.30 39.91 0.71
CA LEU A 190 1.16 39.28 -0.30
C LEU A 190 1.81 40.31 -1.22
N ASN A 191 1.06 41.33 -1.67
CA ASN A 191 1.55 42.29 -2.65
C ASN A 191 2.28 43.50 -2.06
N ASN A 192 1.93 43.94 -0.84
CA ASN A 192 2.38 45.25 -0.33
C ASN A 192 3.17 45.18 0.99
N SER A 193 3.27 44.03 1.65
CA SER A 193 4.08 43.93 2.87
C SER A 193 5.56 44.09 2.53
N SER A 194 6.24 44.97 3.27
CA SER A 194 7.69 45.15 3.19
C SER A 194 8.47 44.15 4.05
N ASN A 195 7.79 43.33 4.85
CA ASN A 195 8.41 42.33 5.71
C ASN A 195 8.23 40.93 5.10
N PRO A 196 9.33 40.19 4.83
CA PRO A 196 9.27 38.86 4.20
C PRO A 196 8.56 37.81 5.08
N ASP A 197 8.79 37.80 6.40
CA ASP A 197 8.13 36.87 7.33
C ASP A 197 6.60 37.03 7.29
N VAL A 198 6.12 38.28 7.21
CA VAL A 198 4.67 38.56 7.09
C VAL A 198 4.10 38.06 5.76
N ARG A 199 4.85 38.18 4.66
CA ARG A 199 4.40 37.68 3.35
C ARG A 199 4.32 36.17 3.32
N ILE A 200 5.30 35.48 3.88
CA ILE A 200 5.30 34.01 3.98
C ILE A 200 4.18 33.52 4.90
N ALA A 201 3.99 34.16 6.05
CA ALA A 201 2.86 33.82 6.92
C ALA A 201 1.53 34.05 6.20
N ALA A 202 1.38 35.14 5.43
CA ALA A 202 0.20 35.39 4.61
C ALA A 202 0.01 34.37 3.48
N LEU A 203 1.10 33.90 2.85
CA LEU A 203 1.11 32.83 1.86
C LEU A 203 0.59 31.52 2.48
N SER A 204 1.16 31.11 3.61
CA SER A 204 0.76 29.92 4.36
C SER A 204 -0.72 29.97 4.74
N ALA A 205 -1.17 31.10 5.30
CA ALA A 205 -2.57 31.30 5.68
C ALA A 205 -3.53 31.27 4.48
N ALA A 206 -3.13 31.85 3.35
CA ALA A 206 -3.93 31.82 2.13
C ALA A 206 -4.08 30.40 1.58
N ILE A 207 -2.99 29.63 1.52
CA ILE A 207 -2.98 28.25 1.02
C ILE A 207 -3.86 27.35 1.90
N ASN A 208 -3.62 27.37 3.22
CA ASN A 208 -4.39 26.58 4.18
C ASN A 208 -5.90 26.94 4.15
N PHE A 209 -6.24 28.21 3.95
CA PHE A 209 -7.63 28.62 3.79
C PHE A 209 -8.24 28.15 2.46
N ILE A 210 -7.50 28.20 1.36
CA ILE A 210 -8.00 27.73 0.05
C ILE A 210 -8.30 26.23 0.11
N GLN A 211 -7.42 25.43 0.71
CA GLN A 211 -7.61 23.99 0.89
C GLN A 211 -8.83 23.65 1.75
N CYS A 212 -9.19 24.50 2.72
CA CYS A 212 -10.35 24.25 3.58
C CYS A 212 -11.70 24.48 2.87
N LEU A 213 -11.73 25.19 1.74
CA LEU A 213 -12.97 25.48 1.03
C LEU A 213 -13.44 24.24 0.27
N ALA A 214 -14.63 23.71 0.54
CA ALA A 214 -15.12 22.50 -0.13
C ALA A 214 -15.53 22.70 -1.61
N ILE A 215 -15.82 23.94 -2.03
CA ILE A 215 -16.43 24.24 -3.34
C ILE A 215 -15.41 24.88 -4.28
N GLU A 216 -15.19 24.29 -5.46
CA GLU A 216 -14.25 24.77 -6.49
C GLU A 216 -14.49 26.24 -6.85
N SER A 217 -15.75 26.66 -7.07
CA SER A 217 -16.09 28.06 -7.38
C SER A 217 -15.71 29.06 -6.28
N GLN A 218 -15.55 28.62 -5.03
CA GLN A 218 -15.10 29.46 -3.93
C GLN A 218 -13.58 29.59 -3.94
N ARG A 219 -12.87 28.49 -4.21
CA ARG A 219 -11.40 28.46 -4.40
C ARG A 219 -10.99 29.37 -5.56
N ASP A 220 -11.71 29.32 -6.68
CA ASP A 220 -11.48 30.13 -7.88
C ASP A 220 -11.44 31.63 -7.62
N ARG A 221 -12.12 32.10 -6.55
CA ARG A 221 -12.13 33.52 -6.19
C ARG A 221 -10.81 34.03 -5.64
N PHE A 222 -9.90 33.12 -5.27
CA PHE A 222 -8.57 33.43 -4.76
C PHE A 222 -7.47 33.28 -5.81
N GLN A 223 -7.79 32.88 -7.05
CA GLN A 223 -6.76 32.67 -8.09
C GLN A 223 -5.97 33.94 -8.44
N ASP A 224 -6.52 35.13 -8.19
CA ASP A 224 -5.82 36.41 -8.33
C ASP A 224 -4.75 36.66 -7.25
N LEU A 225 -4.68 35.82 -6.20
CA LEU A 225 -3.58 35.82 -5.25
C LEU A 225 -2.29 35.21 -5.80
N LEU A 226 -2.40 34.30 -6.78
CA LEU A 226 -1.28 33.50 -7.27
C LEU A 226 -0.06 34.34 -7.74
N PRO A 227 -0.23 35.48 -8.44
CA PRO A 227 0.89 36.36 -8.75
C PRO A 227 1.62 36.89 -7.50
N GLY A 228 0.88 37.22 -6.44
CA GLY A 228 1.45 37.68 -5.17
C GLY A 228 2.18 36.55 -4.42
N MET A 229 1.65 35.32 -4.49
CA MET A 229 2.31 34.12 -3.98
C MET A 229 3.65 33.90 -4.70
N MET A 230 3.66 33.94 -6.05
CA MET A 230 4.87 33.80 -6.86
C MET A 230 5.87 34.94 -6.66
N SER A 231 5.40 36.18 -6.45
CA SER A 231 6.25 37.33 -6.12
C SER A 231 6.97 37.13 -4.79
N THR A 232 6.30 36.52 -3.81
CA THR A 232 6.89 36.24 -2.49
C THR A 232 8.11 35.34 -2.62
N LEU A 233 8.01 34.25 -3.39
CA LEU A 233 9.12 33.36 -3.73
C LEU A 233 10.22 34.09 -4.52
N THR A 234 9.84 34.77 -5.60
CA THR A 234 10.79 35.41 -6.52
C THR A 234 11.59 36.52 -5.83
N GLU A 235 10.97 37.30 -4.93
CA GLU A 235 11.65 38.32 -4.17
C GLU A 235 12.62 37.74 -3.13
N ALA A 236 12.25 36.66 -2.44
CA ALA A 236 13.14 35.98 -1.49
C ALA A 236 14.42 35.50 -2.20
N LEU A 237 14.28 34.87 -3.38
CA LEU A 237 15.41 34.45 -4.21
C LEU A 237 16.28 35.63 -4.66
N ASN A 238 15.66 36.71 -5.14
CA ASN A 238 16.39 37.91 -5.58
C ASN A 238 17.16 38.61 -4.45
N LEU A 239 16.70 38.46 -3.20
CA LEU A 239 17.37 38.98 -2.01
C LEU A 239 18.40 38.01 -1.41
N GLY A 240 18.57 36.81 -1.98
CA GLY A 240 19.44 35.77 -1.45
C GLY A 240 18.93 35.16 -0.14
N GLN A 241 17.63 35.23 0.13
CA GLN A 241 16.98 34.65 1.31
C GLN A 241 16.49 33.24 1.01
N GLU A 242 17.41 32.32 0.73
CA GLU A 242 17.06 30.97 0.24
C GLU A 242 16.24 30.16 1.25
N ALA A 243 16.52 30.22 2.55
CA ALA A 243 15.69 29.56 3.57
C ALA A 243 14.20 29.99 3.50
N THR A 244 13.95 31.29 3.29
CA THR A 244 12.59 31.83 3.13
C THR A 244 11.97 31.40 1.79
N ALA A 245 12.78 31.27 0.74
CA ALA A 245 12.33 30.77 -0.55
C ALA A 245 11.97 29.26 -0.49
N GLN A 246 12.73 28.47 0.26
CA GLN A 246 12.46 27.05 0.50
C GLN A 246 11.14 26.87 1.25
N GLU A 247 10.88 27.63 2.32
CA GLU A 247 9.59 27.63 3.01
C GLU A 247 8.42 28.01 2.07
N ALA A 248 8.62 28.98 1.19
CA ALA A 248 7.62 29.33 0.18
C ALA A 248 7.38 28.19 -0.83
N LEU A 249 8.43 27.49 -1.25
CA LEU A 249 8.34 26.36 -2.17
C LEU A 249 7.60 25.19 -1.52
N GLU A 250 7.89 24.85 -0.27
CA GLU A 250 7.20 23.80 0.49
C GLU A 250 5.69 24.06 0.57
N LEU A 251 5.28 25.29 0.90
CA LEU A 251 3.88 25.68 0.91
C LEU A 251 3.24 25.56 -0.49
N MET A 252 3.97 25.94 -1.54
CA MET A 252 3.51 25.83 -2.92
C MET A 252 3.39 24.36 -3.37
N ILE A 253 4.29 23.47 -2.93
CA ILE A 253 4.22 22.02 -3.16
C ILE A 253 2.96 21.47 -2.50
N GLU A 254 2.69 21.86 -1.26
CA GLU A 254 1.46 21.47 -0.55
C GLU A 254 0.22 21.88 -1.34
N LEU A 255 0.17 23.13 -1.85
CA LEU A 255 -0.92 23.61 -2.72
C LEU A 255 -1.01 22.81 -4.03
N ALA A 256 0.11 22.48 -4.66
CA ALA A 256 0.14 21.70 -5.89
C ALA A 256 -0.41 20.28 -5.70
N GLY A 257 -0.07 19.62 -4.60
CA GLY A 257 -0.58 18.29 -4.27
C GLY A 257 -2.05 18.32 -3.88
N THR A 258 -2.46 19.28 -3.05
CA THR A 258 -3.84 19.42 -2.53
C THR A 258 -4.83 19.96 -3.55
N GLU A 259 -4.44 21.00 -4.28
CA GLU A 259 -5.32 21.83 -5.11
C GLU A 259 -4.70 22.17 -6.49
N PRO A 260 -4.24 21.18 -7.27
CA PRO A 260 -3.50 21.42 -8.54
C PRO A 260 -4.29 22.29 -9.53
N ARG A 261 -5.61 22.15 -9.57
CA ARG A 261 -6.51 22.92 -10.46
C ARG A 261 -6.49 24.41 -10.18
N PHE A 262 -6.14 24.83 -8.96
CA PHE A 262 -6.02 26.24 -8.60
C PHE A 262 -4.96 26.94 -9.46
N LEU A 263 -3.91 26.22 -9.85
CA LEU A 263 -2.79 26.73 -10.65
C LEU A 263 -3.10 26.78 -12.15
N ARG A 264 -4.18 26.15 -12.61
CA ARG A 264 -4.50 25.91 -14.03
C ARG A 264 -4.39 27.16 -14.91
N ARG A 265 -4.91 28.31 -14.45
CA ARG A 265 -4.94 29.56 -15.26
C ARG A 265 -3.56 30.16 -15.53
N GLN A 266 -2.58 29.93 -14.66
CA GLN A 266 -1.22 30.48 -14.77
C GLN A 266 -0.17 29.35 -14.79
N LEU A 267 -0.60 28.12 -15.09
CA LEU A 267 0.22 26.92 -14.98
C LEU A 267 1.51 27.04 -15.79
N VAL A 268 1.43 27.63 -16.99
CA VAL A 268 2.59 27.85 -17.87
C VAL A 268 3.64 28.75 -17.21
N ASP A 269 3.20 29.84 -16.57
CA ASP A 269 4.11 30.80 -15.94
C ASP A 269 4.71 30.21 -14.66
N VAL A 270 3.88 29.54 -13.84
CA VAL A 270 4.29 28.91 -12.58
C VAL A 270 5.29 27.79 -12.84
N VAL A 271 4.95 26.80 -13.69
CA VAL A 271 5.86 25.70 -14.05
C VAL A 271 7.11 26.24 -14.75
N GLY A 272 6.96 27.23 -15.62
CA GLY A 272 8.07 27.90 -16.29
C GLY A 272 9.07 28.51 -15.31
N ALA A 273 8.58 29.17 -14.25
CA ALA A 273 9.39 29.74 -13.17
C ALA A 273 10.08 28.66 -12.32
N MET A 274 9.37 27.59 -11.94
CA MET A 274 9.97 26.49 -11.17
C MET A 274 11.10 25.81 -11.93
N LEU A 275 10.94 25.57 -13.23
CA LEU A 275 12.01 25.03 -14.08
C LEU A 275 13.19 26.00 -14.25
N GLN A 276 12.95 27.31 -14.21
CA GLN A 276 14.04 28.30 -14.19
C GLN A 276 14.83 28.26 -12.88
N ILE A 277 14.14 28.11 -11.75
CA ILE A 277 14.77 27.96 -10.43
C ILE A 277 15.61 26.67 -10.41
N ALA A 278 15.05 25.55 -10.87
CA ALA A 278 15.75 24.26 -10.92
C ALA A 278 17.03 24.28 -11.78
N GLU A 279 17.07 25.07 -12.85
CA GLU A 279 18.23 25.24 -13.74
C GLU A 279 19.30 26.20 -13.22
N ALA A 280 18.98 27.03 -12.22
CA ALA A 280 19.86 28.09 -11.76
C ALA A 280 20.96 27.54 -10.83
N GLU A 281 22.09 27.14 -11.41
CA GLU A 281 23.29 26.64 -10.70
C GLU A 281 23.87 27.61 -9.65
N SER A 282 23.43 28.87 -9.62
CA SER A 282 23.82 29.84 -8.59
C SER A 282 23.06 29.69 -7.28
N LEU A 283 21.96 28.94 -7.26
CA LEU A 283 21.14 28.68 -6.07
C LEU A 283 21.58 27.41 -5.35
N GLU A 284 21.23 27.29 -4.07
CA GLU A 284 21.47 26.09 -3.28
C GLU A 284 20.73 24.86 -3.85
N GLU A 285 21.30 23.67 -3.63
CA GLU A 285 20.73 22.41 -4.11
C GLU A 285 19.32 22.19 -3.57
N GLY A 286 19.10 22.38 -2.27
CA GLY A 286 17.78 22.24 -1.63
C GLY A 286 16.71 23.14 -2.28
N THR A 287 17.06 24.38 -2.64
CA THR A 287 16.15 25.30 -3.35
C THR A 287 15.79 24.77 -4.74
N ARG A 288 16.77 24.22 -5.47
CA ARG A 288 16.56 23.64 -6.80
C ARG A 288 15.76 22.34 -6.73
N HIS A 289 16.02 21.49 -5.73
CA HIS A 289 15.30 20.24 -5.48
C HIS A 289 13.83 20.51 -5.17
N LEU A 290 13.51 21.47 -4.30
CA LEU A 290 12.11 21.83 -4.00
C LEU A 290 11.38 22.38 -5.25
N ALA A 291 12.06 23.11 -6.12
CA ALA A 291 11.46 23.56 -7.38
C ALA A 291 11.15 22.39 -8.33
N ILE A 292 11.98 21.33 -8.33
CA ILE A 292 11.72 20.09 -9.07
C ILE A 292 10.57 19.34 -8.42
N GLU A 293 10.58 19.18 -7.10
CA GLU A 293 9.54 18.50 -6.32
C GLU A 293 8.16 19.11 -6.58
N PHE A 294 8.06 20.44 -6.67
CA PHE A 294 6.81 21.11 -7.06
C PHE A 294 6.27 20.61 -8.41
N VAL A 295 7.14 20.49 -9.42
CA VAL A 295 6.72 20.05 -10.75
C VAL A 295 6.40 18.55 -10.74
N ILE A 296 7.15 17.72 -10.02
CA ILE A 296 6.88 16.29 -9.85
C ILE A 296 5.53 16.08 -9.16
N THR A 297 5.29 16.77 -8.04
CA THR A 297 4.01 16.75 -7.33
C THR A 297 2.84 17.10 -8.25
N LEU A 298 2.99 18.09 -9.13
CA LEU A 298 1.97 18.42 -10.14
C LEU A 298 1.73 17.31 -11.17
N THR A 299 2.77 16.55 -11.53
CA THR A 299 2.61 15.39 -12.42
C THR A 299 1.90 14.24 -11.73
N GLU A 300 2.14 14.04 -10.43
CA GLU A 300 1.55 12.99 -9.60
C GLU A 300 0.09 13.28 -9.19
N ALA A 301 -0.32 14.55 -9.19
CA ALA A 301 -1.66 15.00 -8.77
C ALA A 301 -2.80 14.62 -9.75
N ARG A 302 -2.71 13.47 -10.43
CA ARG A 302 -3.62 12.99 -11.48
C ARG A 302 -5.05 12.77 -11.00
N GLU A 303 -5.25 12.31 -9.76
CA GLU A 303 -6.60 12.09 -9.21
C GLU A 303 -7.41 13.40 -9.17
N ARG A 304 -6.72 14.51 -8.92
CA ARG A 304 -7.32 15.85 -8.78
C ARG A 304 -7.25 16.64 -10.09
N ALA A 305 -6.19 16.51 -10.88
CA ALA A 305 -5.99 17.22 -12.15
C ALA A 305 -5.51 16.27 -13.27
N PRO A 306 -6.37 15.33 -13.73
CA PRO A 306 -5.98 14.28 -14.67
C PRO A 306 -5.49 14.89 -15.97
N GLY A 307 -4.33 14.46 -16.49
CA GLY A 307 -3.81 14.92 -17.79
C GLY A 307 -3.36 16.40 -17.87
N MET A 308 -3.47 17.19 -16.79
CA MET A 308 -3.17 18.63 -16.81
C MET A 308 -1.71 18.91 -17.23
N MET A 309 -0.74 18.19 -16.68
CA MET A 309 0.67 18.34 -17.05
C MET A 309 1.00 17.74 -18.43
N ARG A 310 0.31 16.68 -18.86
CA ARG A 310 0.50 16.08 -20.20
C ARG A 310 0.14 17.03 -21.34
N LYS A 311 -0.72 18.02 -21.09
CA LYS A 311 -1.01 19.11 -22.04
C LYS A 311 0.14 20.10 -22.23
N LEU A 312 1.21 20.01 -21.44
CA LEU A 312 2.39 20.88 -21.52
C LEU A 312 3.69 20.09 -21.84
N PRO A 313 3.76 19.41 -23.00
CA PRO A 313 4.86 18.48 -23.33
C PRO A 313 6.24 19.14 -23.36
N GLN A 314 6.28 20.44 -23.66
CA GLN A 314 7.53 21.21 -23.70
C GLN A 314 8.20 21.28 -22.31
N PHE A 315 7.39 21.40 -21.25
CA PHE A 315 7.89 21.43 -19.88
C PHE A 315 8.33 20.06 -19.41
N ILE A 316 7.66 18.99 -19.85
CA ILE A 316 8.06 17.61 -19.56
C ILE A 316 9.43 17.32 -20.17
N SER A 317 9.65 17.69 -21.44
CA SER A 317 10.97 17.55 -22.07
C SER A 317 12.06 18.35 -21.37
N ARG A 318 11.74 19.56 -20.88
CA ARG A 318 12.68 20.41 -20.15
C ARG A 318 13.00 19.85 -18.77
N LEU A 319 12.00 19.38 -18.03
CA LEU A 319 12.18 18.71 -16.74
C LEU A 319 13.05 17.47 -16.91
N PHE A 320 12.75 16.61 -17.89
CA PHE A 320 13.56 15.43 -18.18
C PHE A 320 15.03 15.79 -18.44
N ALA A 321 15.30 16.87 -19.19
CA ALA A 321 16.66 17.34 -19.43
C ALA A 321 17.37 17.85 -18.17
N ILE A 322 16.64 18.48 -17.24
CA ILE A 322 17.17 18.90 -15.93
C ILE A 322 17.57 17.68 -15.11
N LEU A 323 16.69 16.67 -15.01
CA LEU A 323 16.96 15.44 -14.28
C LEU A 323 18.16 14.67 -14.89
N MET A 324 18.23 14.59 -16.24
CA MET A 324 19.37 14.02 -16.95
C MET A 324 20.69 14.74 -16.64
N LYS A 325 20.65 16.07 -16.42
CA LYS A 325 21.83 16.85 -16.05
C LYS A 325 22.27 16.55 -14.61
N MET A 326 21.31 16.32 -13.70
CA MET A 326 21.61 15.94 -12.31
C MET A 326 22.29 14.57 -12.24
N LEU A 327 21.93 13.62 -13.10
CA LEU A 327 22.61 12.33 -13.22
C LEU A 327 24.08 12.41 -13.68
N LEU A 328 24.55 13.58 -14.12
CA LEU A 328 25.96 13.79 -14.47
C LEU A 328 26.83 14.09 -13.26
N ASP A 329 26.22 14.39 -12.10
CA ASP A 329 26.89 14.75 -10.86
C ASP A 329 27.40 13.50 -10.12
N VAL A 330 28.24 12.75 -10.82
CA VAL A 330 28.85 11.49 -10.39
C VAL A 330 30.35 11.50 -10.69
N GLU A 331 31.15 11.22 -9.67
CA GLU A 331 32.61 11.21 -9.72
C GLU A 331 33.17 9.78 -9.79
N ASP A 332 34.30 9.61 -10.50
CA ASP A 332 35.00 8.32 -10.57
C ASP A 332 35.93 8.13 -9.36
N GLU A 333 35.32 7.82 -8.20
CA GLU A 333 36.05 7.55 -6.97
C GLU A 333 36.73 6.18 -6.97
N VAL A 334 37.97 6.12 -6.46
CA VAL A 334 38.74 4.87 -6.38
C VAL A 334 38.05 3.82 -5.49
N LEU A 335 37.36 4.25 -4.43
CA LEU A 335 36.62 3.38 -3.52
C LEU A 335 35.52 2.60 -4.23
N TRP A 336 34.87 3.20 -5.24
CA TRP A 336 33.86 2.55 -6.06
C TRP A 336 34.43 1.35 -6.82
N HIS A 337 35.71 1.32 -7.20
CA HIS A 337 36.24 0.16 -7.95
C HIS A 337 36.46 -1.08 -7.07
N SER A 338 36.44 -0.92 -5.75
CA SER A 338 36.52 -2.04 -4.80
C SER A 338 35.16 -2.75 -4.68
N ALA A 339 35.18 -4.08 -4.59
CA ALA A 339 33.99 -4.90 -4.31
C ALA A 339 34.04 -5.52 -2.90
N GLU A 340 34.95 -5.05 -2.03
CA GLU A 340 35.16 -5.58 -0.67
C GLU A 340 34.27 -4.88 0.39
N VAL A 341 33.72 -3.69 0.08
CA VAL A 341 32.87 -2.89 0.98
C VAL A 341 31.67 -2.33 0.20
N GLU A 342 30.51 -2.22 0.84
CA GLU A 342 29.28 -1.59 0.32
C GLU A 342 29.47 -0.06 0.22
N HIS A 343 30.24 0.37 -0.78
CA HIS A 343 30.39 1.76 -1.24
C HIS A 343 29.84 1.89 -2.66
N GLU A 344 28.59 1.45 -2.87
CA GLU A 344 27.92 1.49 -4.19
C GLU A 344 27.64 2.92 -4.65
N ASP A 345 27.38 3.79 -3.68
CA ASP A 345 27.13 5.22 -3.74
C ASP A 345 28.40 6.09 -3.79
N ALA A 346 29.60 5.51 -3.70
CA ALA A 346 30.83 6.29 -3.72
C ALA A 346 30.88 7.17 -4.97
N GLY A 347 31.15 8.46 -4.79
CA GLY A 347 31.16 9.46 -5.87
C GLY A 347 29.77 9.88 -6.38
N GLU A 348 28.67 9.38 -5.81
CA GLU A 348 27.32 9.89 -6.07
C GLU A 348 27.02 11.08 -5.15
N THR A 349 26.35 12.09 -5.69
CA THR A 349 25.96 13.31 -4.96
C THR A 349 24.46 13.32 -4.69
N SER A 350 24.00 14.22 -3.82
CA SER A 350 22.55 14.41 -3.58
C SER A 350 21.79 14.71 -4.88
N ASN A 351 22.36 15.54 -5.78
CA ASN A 351 21.77 15.80 -7.09
C ASN A 351 21.56 14.51 -7.89
N TYR A 352 22.55 13.62 -7.92
CA TYR A 352 22.44 12.36 -8.64
C TYR A 352 21.26 11.52 -8.12
N SER A 353 21.16 11.34 -6.80
CA SER A 353 20.09 10.55 -6.17
C SER A 353 18.70 11.14 -6.44
N VAL A 354 18.52 12.45 -6.24
CA VAL A 354 17.26 13.15 -6.55
C VAL A 354 16.89 13.03 -8.03
N GLY A 355 17.88 13.14 -8.93
CA GLY A 355 17.69 12.99 -10.37
C GLY A 355 17.16 11.61 -10.77
N GLN A 356 17.64 10.55 -10.11
CA GLN A 356 17.16 9.18 -10.33
C GLN A 356 15.72 9.00 -9.86
N GLU A 357 15.44 9.34 -8.60
CA GLU A 357 14.12 9.18 -7.98
C GLU A 357 13.05 9.95 -8.76
N CYS A 358 13.35 11.21 -9.13
CA CYS A 358 12.41 12.03 -9.89
C CYS A 358 12.14 11.50 -11.30
N LEU A 359 13.07 10.80 -11.95
CA LEU A 359 12.85 10.21 -13.27
C LEU A 359 11.85 9.05 -13.21
N ASP A 360 11.97 8.22 -12.18
CA ASP A 360 11.05 7.12 -11.92
C ASP A 360 9.63 7.65 -11.61
N ARG A 361 9.52 8.52 -10.60
CA ARG A 361 8.25 9.19 -10.24
C ARG A 361 7.58 9.88 -11.43
N LEU A 362 8.36 10.60 -12.24
CA LEU A 362 7.87 11.25 -13.46
C LEU A 362 7.34 10.24 -14.49
N ALA A 363 8.02 9.11 -14.66
CA ALA A 363 7.60 8.04 -15.57
C ALA A 363 6.32 7.35 -15.10
N ILE A 364 6.22 7.01 -13.81
CA ILE A 364 5.02 6.41 -13.20
C ILE A 364 3.82 7.38 -13.32
N ALA A 365 4.05 8.67 -13.09
CA ALA A 365 2.98 9.66 -13.12
C ALA A 365 2.45 9.97 -14.53
N LEU A 366 3.33 10.12 -15.52
CA LEU A 366 2.97 10.57 -16.87
C LEU A 366 2.81 9.45 -17.90
N GLY A 367 3.35 8.26 -17.60
CA GLY A 367 3.24 7.07 -18.42
C GLY A 367 4.11 7.06 -19.68
N GLY A 368 4.27 5.86 -20.24
CA GLY A 368 5.17 5.60 -21.37
C GLY A 368 4.82 6.34 -22.66
N ASN A 369 3.56 6.69 -22.90
CA ASN A 369 3.17 7.43 -24.11
C ASN A 369 3.72 8.87 -24.12
N THR A 370 4.00 9.42 -22.93
CA THR A 370 4.55 10.76 -22.77
C THR A 370 6.09 10.73 -22.67
N ILE A 371 6.62 9.81 -21.85
CA ILE A 371 8.06 9.81 -21.49
C ILE A 371 8.93 9.11 -22.52
N VAL A 372 8.51 7.98 -23.10
CA VAL A 372 9.33 7.25 -24.09
C VAL A 372 9.70 8.10 -25.31
N PRO A 373 8.81 8.94 -25.89
CA PRO A 373 9.20 9.85 -26.97
C PRO A 373 10.30 10.84 -26.55
N VAL A 374 10.21 11.41 -25.35
CA VAL A 374 11.21 12.36 -24.82
C VAL A 374 12.56 11.66 -24.62
N ALA A 375 12.55 10.48 -24.00
CA ALA A 375 13.75 9.67 -23.83
C ALA A 375 14.38 9.27 -25.18
N SER A 376 13.55 8.87 -26.15
CA SER A 376 14.01 8.49 -27.50
C SER A 376 14.68 9.65 -28.25
N GLU A 377 14.30 10.89 -27.96
CA GLU A 377 14.93 12.09 -28.52
C GLU A 377 16.25 12.41 -27.83
N GLN A 378 16.30 12.35 -26.50
CA GLN A 378 17.45 12.86 -25.72
C GLN A 378 18.56 11.83 -25.49
N LEU A 379 18.23 10.57 -25.21
CA LEU A 379 19.21 9.53 -24.83
C LEU A 379 20.27 9.24 -25.91
N PRO A 380 19.95 9.20 -27.23
CA PRO A 380 20.96 8.93 -28.25
C PRO A 380 22.10 9.96 -28.27
N ALA A 381 21.81 11.23 -27.96
CA ALA A 381 22.82 12.28 -27.90
C ALA A 381 23.75 12.10 -26.69
N TYR A 382 23.22 11.61 -25.57
CA TYR A 382 24.01 11.29 -24.37
C TYR A 382 24.94 10.10 -24.63
N LEU A 383 24.44 9.02 -25.22
CA LEU A 383 25.21 7.81 -25.55
C LEU A 383 26.27 8.02 -26.66
N ALA A 384 26.17 9.10 -27.43
CA ALA A 384 27.15 9.45 -28.47
C ALA A 384 28.22 10.44 -27.99
N ALA A 385 28.10 10.92 -26.75
CA ALA A 385 28.98 11.95 -26.21
C ALA A 385 30.36 11.37 -25.83
N PRO A 386 31.42 12.20 -25.71
CA PRO A 386 32.73 11.69 -25.26
C PRO A 386 32.79 11.45 -23.74
N GLU A 387 31.90 12.08 -22.96
CA GLU A 387 31.91 11.99 -21.50
C GLU A 387 31.21 10.72 -21.00
N TRP A 388 31.92 9.89 -20.24
CA TRP A 388 31.38 8.64 -19.70
C TRP A 388 30.15 8.88 -18.79
N GLN A 389 30.11 10.02 -18.08
CA GLN A 389 28.98 10.39 -17.23
C GLN A 389 27.67 10.49 -18.02
N LYS A 390 27.72 10.93 -19.29
CA LYS A 390 26.53 11.00 -20.14
C LYS A 390 26.07 9.62 -20.58
N HIS A 391 27.01 8.71 -20.89
CA HIS A 391 26.65 7.32 -21.19
C HIS A 391 26.00 6.66 -19.98
N HIS A 392 26.60 6.87 -18.81
CA HIS A 392 26.10 6.40 -17.53
C HIS A 392 24.68 6.93 -17.24
N ALA A 393 24.49 8.25 -17.27
CA ALA A 393 23.20 8.90 -17.06
C ALA A 393 22.11 8.37 -18.01
N ALA A 394 22.44 8.13 -19.29
CA ALA A 394 21.47 7.59 -20.24
C ALA A 394 20.99 6.17 -19.90
N LEU A 395 21.88 5.32 -19.38
CA LEU A 395 21.55 3.96 -18.98
C LEU A 395 20.77 3.93 -17.67
N ILE A 396 21.15 4.79 -16.71
CA ILE A 396 20.41 4.98 -15.46
C ILE A 396 19.00 5.48 -15.75
N ALA A 397 18.85 6.55 -16.55
CA ALA A 397 17.53 7.07 -16.90
C ALA A 397 16.67 6.03 -17.62
N LEU A 398 17.26 5.23 -18.52
CA LEU A 398 16.54 4.15 -19.19
C LEU A 398 16.03 3.08 -18.21
N ALA A 399 16.80 2.79 -17.15
CA ALA A 399 16.38 1.89 -16.08
C ALA A 399 15.25 2.51 -15.24
N GLN A 400 15.41 3.77 -14.81
CA GLN A 400 14.44 4.45 -13.95
C GLN A 400 13.08 4.65 -14.62
N ILE A 401 13.03 4.90 -15.94
CA ILE A 401 11.73 5.08 -16.60
C ILE A 401 11.01 3.76 -16.92
N ALA A 402 11.64 2.60 -16.69
CA ALA A 402 11.15 1.31 -17.19
C ALA A 402 9.81 0.89 -16.59
N GLU A 403 9.66 1.01 -15.26
CA GLU A 403 8.43 0.68 -14.54
C GLU A 403 7.22 1.46 -15.09
N GLY A 404 7.30 2.79 -15.05
CA GLY A 404 6.24 3.67 -15.55
C GLY A 404 6.02 3.64 -17.07
N CYS A 405 6.98 3.13 -17.85
CA CYS A 405 6.91 3.09 -19.31
C CYS A 405 6.78 1.69 -19.92
N SER A 406 6.61 0.65 -19.10
CA SER A 406 6.73 -0.77 -19.47
C SER A 406 5.96 -1.14 -20.74
N LYS A 407 4.66 -0.81 -20.79
CA LYS A 407 3.77 -1.10 -21.93
C LYS A 407 4.26 -0.55 -23.28
N VAL A 408 4.89 0.63 -23.28
CA VAL A 408 5.39 1.27 -24.50
C VAL A 408 6.80 0.78 -24.83
N MET A 409 7.62 0.52 -23.82
CA MET A 409 8.96 -0.05 -24.00
C MET A 409 8.91 -1.48 -24.53
N ILE A 410 7.97 -2.32 -24.09
CA ILE A 410 7.77 -3.68 -24.61
C ILE A 410 7.48 -3.66 -26.12
N LYS A 411 6.73 -2.66 -26.62
CA LYS A 411 6.48 -2.51 -28.07
C LYS A 411 7.74 -2.17 -28.87
N ASN A 412 8.74 -1.57 -28.23
CA ASN A 412 10.02 -1.16 -28.82
C ASN A 412 11.22 -1.90 -28.21
N LEU A 413 10.99 -3.10 -27.68
CA LEU A 413 11.92 -3.81 -26.79
C LEU A 413 13.28 -4.08 -27.46
N GLU A 414 13.29 -4.35 -28.76
CA GLU A 414 14.52 -4.55 -29.53
C GLU A 414 15.47 -3.36 -29.42
N GLN A 415 14.94 -2.14 -29.57
CA GLN A 415 15.73 -0.91 -29.52
C GLN A 415 16.27 -0.67 -28.12
N VAL A 416 15.43 -0.86 -27.10
CA VAL A 416 15.80 -0.72 -25.68
C VAL A 416 16.94 -1.69 -25.34
N VAL A 417 16.77 -2.98 -25.64
CA VAL A 417 17.79 -4.01 -25.37
C VAL A 417 19.08 -3.73 -26.15
N ASN A 418 18.99 -3.29 -27.41
CA ASN A 418 20.17 -2.93 -28.21
C ASN A 418 20.95 -1.77 -27.61
N MET A 419 20.27 -0.70 -27.16
CA MET A 419 20.92 0.45 -26.53
C MET A 419 21.74 0.02 -25.31
N VAL A 420 21.17 -0.84 -24.46
CA VAL A 420 21.85 -1.29 -23.24
C VAL A 420 22.98 -2.27 -23.53
N LEU A 421 22.73 -3.31 -24.35
CA LEU A 421 23.75 -4.34 -24.62
C LEU A 421 24.98 -3.79 -25.34
N ASN A 422 24.84 -2.74 -26.15
CA ASN A 422 25.98 -2.08 -26.79
C ASN A 422 26.94 -1.43 -25.77
N SER A 423 26.43 -1.00 -24.62
CA SER A 423 27.20 -0.35 -23.56
C SER A 423 27.93 -1.34 -22.63
N PHE A 424 27.73 -2.66 -22.79
CA PHE A 424 28.45 -3.69 -22.02
C PHE A 424 29.96 -3.70 -22.31
N GLN A 425 30.37 -3.15 -23.46
CA GLN A 425 31.76 -3.07 -23.89
C GLN A 425 32.32 -1.64 -23.78
N ASP A 426 31.63 -0.74 -23.08
CA ASP A 426 32.11 0.63 -22.87
C ASP A 426 33.49 0.63 -22.16
N PRO A 427 34.42 1.52 -22.54
CA PRO A 427 35.72 1.60 -21.90
C PRO A 427 35.64 1.90 -20.39
N HIS A 428 34.61 2.61 -19.93
CA HIS A 428 34.48 3.01 -18.54
C HIS A 428 33.74 1.94 -17.71
N PRO A 429 34.30 1.47 -16.58
CA PRO A 429 33.69 0.42 -15.76
C PRO A 429 32.33 0.83 -15.17
N ARG A 430 32.13 2.09 -14.75
CA ARG A 430 30.81 2.57 -14.31
C ARG A 430 29.74 2.51 -15.39
N VAL A 431 30.09 2.77 -16.65
CA VAL A 431 29.11 2.68 -17.76
C VAL A 431 28.73 1.24 -18.02
N ARG A 432 29.70 0.32 -18.00
CA ARG A 432 29.43 -1.13 -18.09
C ARG A 432 28.54 -1.60 -16.92
N TRP A 433 28.81 -1.12 -15.71
CA TRP A 433 27.99 -1.39 -14.53
C TRP A 433 26.55 -0.85 -14.71
N ALA A 434 26.38 0.40 -15.15
CA ALA A 434 25.06 0.98 -15.40
C ALA A 434 24.29 0.25 -16.51
N ALA A 435 24.98 -0.27 -17.53
CA ALA A 435 24.35 -1.10 -18.56
C ALA A 435 23.82 -2.43 -17.98
N ILE A 436 24.59 -3.06 -17.09
CA ILE A 436 24.18 -4.28 -16.40
C ILE A 436 23.03 -3.97 -15.42
N ASN A 437 23.10 -2.86 -14.71
CA ASN A 437 22.05 -2.38 -13.84
C ASN A 437 20.73 -2.20 -14.61
N ALA A 438 20.79 -1.50 -15.75
CA ALA A 438 19.65 -1.33 -16.63
C ALA A 438 19.09 -2.68 -17.11
N ILE A 439 19.92 -3.65 -17.50
CA ILE A 439 19.41 -5.00 -17.82
C ILE A 439 18.73 -5.66 -16.62
N GLY A 440 19.31 -5.56 -15.42
CA GLY A 440 18.72 -6.10 -14.19
C GLY A 440 17.33 -5.52 -13.94
N GLN A 441 17.21 -4.20 -13.95
CA GLN A 441 15.94 -3.49 -13.75
C GLN A 441 14.92 -3.79 -14.84
N LEU A 442 15.32 -3.68 -16.12
CA LEU A 442 14.43 -4.00 -17.26
C LEU A 442 13.95 -5.46 -17.23
N SER A 443 14.70 -6.38 -16.63
CA SER A 443 14.28 -7.77 -16.48
C SER A 443 13.14 -7.93 -15.46
N THR A 444 13.12 -7.08 -14.44
CA THR A 444 12.00 -7.00 -13.49
C THR A 444 10.80 -6.35 -14.16
N ASP A 445 10.98 -5.16 -14.73
CA ASP A 445 9.86 -4.29 -15.13
C ASP A 445 9.24 -4.64 -16.49
N LEU A 446 10.04 -5.23 -17.40
CA LEU A 446 9.61 -5.66 -18.73
C LEU A 446 9.45 -7.18 -18.84
N GLY A 447 9.46 -7.88 -17.70
CA GLY A 447 9.24 -9.32 -17.65
C GLY A 447 7.75 -9.69 -17.77
N PRO A 448 7.42 -10.87 -18.32
CA PRO A 448 8.32 -11.90 -18.86
C PRO A 448 8.72 -11.68 -20.33
N ASP A 449 8.23 -10.63 -21.00
CA ASP A 449 8.45 -10.40 -22.44
C ASP A 449 9.94 -10.31 -22.80
N LEU A 450 10.74 -9.60 -22.00
CA LEU A 450 12.19 -9.50 -22.18
C LEU A 450 12.87 -10.86 -22.10
N GLN A 451 12.48 -11.70 -21.13
CA GLN A 451 13.01 -13.04 -20.95
C GLN A 451 12.65 -13.92 -22.15
N VAL A 452 11.38 -13.96 -22.53
CA VAL A 452 10.88 -14.79 -23.63
C VAL A 452 11.53 -14.43 -24.96
N GLN A 453 11.75 -13.14 -25.24
CA GLN A 453 12.21 -12.69 -26.55
C GLN A 453 13.74 -12.55 -26.67
N TYR A 454 14.45 -12.22 -25.59
CA TYR A 454 15.85 -11.80 -25.64
C TYR A 454 16.82 -12.59 -24.74
N HIS A 455 16.38 -13.68 -24.09
CA HIS A 455 17.27 -14.55 -23.29
C HIS A 455 18.53 -15.01 -24.03
N ASN A 456 18.43 -15.25 -25.34
CA ASN A 456 19.53 -15.68 -26.19
C ASN A 456 20.63 -14.61 -26.41
N ARG A 457 20.36 -13.34 -26.08
CA ARG A 457 21.32 -12.24 -26.18
C ARG A 457 21.76 -11.75 -24.81
N VAL A 458 20.80 -11.61 -23.89
CA VAL A 458 21.04 -11.05 -22.55
C VAL A 458 21.85 -11.99 -21.68
N LEU A 459 21.45 -13.26 -21.55
CA LEU A 459 22.16 -14.22 -20.68
C LEU A 459 23.63 -14.44 -21.12
N PRO A 460 23.95 -14.59 -22.43
CA PRO A 460 25.35 -14.64 -22.85
C PRO A 460 26.12 -13.34 -22.56
N ALA A 461 25.51 -12.17 -22.70
CA ALA A 461 26.17 -10.89 -22.43
C ALA A 461 26.51 -10.73 -20.94
N LEU A 462 25.56 -11.05 -20.04
CA LEU A 462 25.78 -11.10 -18.59
C LEU A 462 26.86 -12.12 -18.24
N ALA A 463 26.80 -13.30 -18.86
CA ALA A 463 27.81 -14.32 -18.70
C ALA A 463 29.21 -13.85 -19.10
N THR A 464 29.36 -13.10 -20.20
CA THR A 464 30.63 -12.49 -20.58
C THR A 464 31.07 -11.40 -19.60
N ALA A 465 30.15 -10.58 -19.08
CA ALA A 465 30.47 -9.55 -18.10
C ALA A 465 31.00 -10.14 -16.78
N MET A 466 30.54 -11.33 -16.38
CA MET A 466 31.09 -12.07 -15.24
C MET A 466 32.57 -12.48 -15.42
N ASP A 467 33.11 -12.53 -16.66
CA ASP A 467 34.55 -12.81 -16.90
C ASP A 467 35.44 -11.55 -16.79
N ASN A 468 34.89 -10.39 -16.44
CA ASN A 468 35.65 -9.14 -16.38
C ASN A 468 36.48 -9.01 -15.09
N PHE A 469 37.50 -9.86 -14.93
CA PHE A 469 38.36 -9.93 -13.73
C PHE A 469 39.12 -8.63 -13.40
N GLN A 470 39.10 -7.63 -14.29
CA GLN A 470 39.71 -6.32 -14.05
C GLN A 470 38.76 -5.36 -13.31
N SER A 471 37.46 -5.67 -13.20
CA SER A 471 36.48 -4.84 -12.52
C SER A 471 35.54 -5.71 -11.68
N PRO A 472 35.90 -5.96 -10.40
CA PRO A 472 35.13 -6.82 -9.49
C PRO A 472 33.67 -6.39 -9.33
N ARG A 473 33.38 -5.08 -9.28
CA ARG A 473 31.99 -4.57 -9.22
C ARG A 473 31.16 -4.95 -10.43
N VAL A 474 31.72 -4.84 -11.64
CA VAL A 474 31.04 -5.24 -12.87
C VAL A 474 30.73 -6.74 -12.87
N GLN A 475 31.63 -7.56 -12.32
CA GLN A 475 31.39 -9.01 -12.19
C GLN A 475 30.28 -9.33 -11.19
N ALA A 476 30.32 -8.71 -10.01
CA ALA A 476 29.32 -8.90 -8.97
C ALA A 476 27.93 -8.45 -9.46
N HIS A 477 27.85 -7.29 -10.10
CA HIS A 477 26.59 -6.78 -10.64
C HIS A 477 26.05 -7.62 -11.79
N ALA A 478 26.93 -8.19 -12.64
CA ALA A 478 26.51 -9.11 -13.69
C ALA A 478 25.87 -10.38 -13.11
N ALA A 479 26.42 -10.90 -12.00
CA ALA A 479 25.81 -12.02 -11.29
C ALA A 479 24.46 -11.64 -10.66
N SER A 480 24.35 -10.42 -10.10
CA SER A 480 23.08 -9.88 -9.59
C SER A 480 22.03 -9.76 -10.70
N ALA A 481 22.36 -9.17 -11.84
CA ALA A 481 21.42 -9.05 -12.96
C ALA A 481 20.98 -10.39 -13.55
N VAL A 482 21.78 -11.46 -13.42
CA VAL A 482 21.33 -12.83 -13.76
C VAL A 482 20.22 -13.31 -12.82
N LEU A 483 20.28 -12.93 -11.53
CA LEU A 483 19.20 -13.22 -10.57
C LEU A 483 17.90 -12.58 -11.03
N ASN A 484 17.88 -11.25 -11.22
CA ASN A 484 16.71 -10.51 -11.70
C ASN A 484 16.16 -11.09 -13.01
N PHE A 485 17.04 -11.43 -13.96
CA PHE A 485 16.62 -12.05 -15.21
C PHE A 485 15.94 -13.41 -14.98
N SER A 486 16.46 -14.21 -14.06
CA SER A 486 15.99 -15.57 -13.80
C SER A 486 14.65 -15.65 -13.06
N GLU A 487 14.27 -14.63 -12.29
CA GLU A 487 13.02 -14.63 -11.50
C GLU A 487 11.78 -14.77 -12.36
N ASN A 488 11.76 -14.12 -13.53
CA ASN A 488 10.64 -14.17 -14.49
C ASN A 488 10.87 -15.19 -15.63
N CYS A 489 11.85 -16.10 -15.50
CA CYS A 489 12.11 -17.13 -16.51
C CYS A 489 11.39 -18.45 -16.18
N THR A 490 10.88 -19.13 -17.21
CA THR A 490 10.48 -20.53 -17.06
C THR A 490 11.71 -21.45 -17.05
N PRO A 491 11.60 -22.66 -16.48
CA PRO A 491 12.68 -23.65 -16.51
C PRO A 491 13.17 -23.97 -17.93
N GLU A 492 12.29 -23.96 -18.93
CA GLU A 492 12.62 -24.21 -20.33
C GLU A 492 13.57 -23.16 -20.90
N ILE A 493 13.39 -21.89 -20.53
CA ILE A 493 14.24 -20.77 -20.97
C ILE A 493 15.63 -20.88 -20.35
N LEU A 494 15.73 -21.17 -19.05
CA LEU A 494 17.01 -21.18 -18.33
C LEU A 494 17.86 -22.42 -18.61
N THR A 495 17.23 -23.60 -18.77
CA THR A 495 17.92 -24.90 -18.88
C THR A 495 19.12 -24.91 -19.86
N PRO A 496 19.04 -24.32 -21.07
CA PRO A 496 20.17 -24.29 -22.01
C PRO A 496 21.38 -23.48 -21.54
N TYR A 497 21.19 -22.53 -20.62
CA TYR A 497 22.22 -21.60 -20.15
C TYR A 497 22.80 -21.98 -18.79
N LEU A 498 22.11 -22.84 -18.02
CA LEU A 498 22.50 -23.20 -16.66
C LEU A 498 23.95 -23.66 -16.55
N ASP A 499 24.43 -24.55 -17.44
CA ASP A 499 25.82 -25.03 -17.36
C ASP A 499 26.83 -23.89 -17.52
N GLY A 500 26.59 -22.98 -18.46
CA GLY A 500 27.47 -21.83 -18.71
C GLY A 500 27.42 -20.78 -17.59
N ILE A 501 26.23 -20.40 -17.15
CA ILE A 501 26.01 -19.43 -16.07
C ILE A 501 26.58 -19.96 -14.76
N VAL A 502 26.22 -21.19 -14.39
CA VAL A 502 26.63 -21.74 -13.10
C VAL A 502 28.12 -22.07 -13.09
N SER A 503 28.71 -22.49 -14.21
CA SER A 503 30.17 -22.61 -14.33
C SER A 503 30.88 -21.28 -14.04
N LYS A 504 30.34 -20.15 -14.53
CA LYS A 504 30.90 -18.81 -14.30
C LYS A 504 30.72 -18.32 -12.87
N LEU A 505 29.52 -18.49 -12.30
CA LEU A 505 29.26 -18.23 -10.89
C LEU A 505 30.19 -19.05 -9.99
N LEU A 506 30.55 -20.28 -10.40
CA LEU A 506 31.48 -21.12 -9.65
C LEU A 506 32.95 -20.80 -9.88
N VAL A 507 33.31 -20.23 -11.02
CA VAL A 507 34.63 -19.60 -11.17
C VAL A 507 34.75 -18.39 -10.22
N LEU A 508 33.69 -17.59 -10.09
CA LEU A 508 33.64 -16.51 -9.08
C LEU A 508 33.68 -17.04 -7.64
N LEU A 509 33.20 -18.26 -7.39
CA LEU A 509 33.24 -18.93 -6.08
C LEU A 509 34.45 -19.90 -5.87
N GLN A 510 35.36 -20.02 -6.84
CA GLN A 510 36.43 -21.03 -6.98
C GLN A 510 36.00 -22.50 -7.25
N GLU A 511 36.07 -22.89 -8.54
CA GLU A 511 36.16 -24.21 -9.23
C GLU A 511 35.02 -25.27 -9.27
N HIS A 512 34.58 -25.55 -10.53
CA HIS A 512 34.04 -26.75 -11.22
C HIS A 512 32.67 -27.39 -10.91
N PHE A 513 31.86 -27.60 -11.96
CA PHE A 513 30.44 -28.02 -11.85
C PHE A 513 29.93 -28.74 -13.11
N GLN A 514 29.42 -29.98 -13.00
CA GLN A 514 28.41 -30.60 -13.92
C GLN A 514 27.43 -31.60 -13.22
N LYS A 515 27.55 -31.76 -11.88
CA LYS A 515 26.95 -32.79 -10.99
C LYS A 515 26.45 -32.16 -9.68
N TYR A 516 25.60 -31.17 -9.83
CA TYR A 516 25.70 -29.90 -9.15
C TYR A 516 25.44 -29.86 -7.63
N TYR A 517 24.42 -30.55 -7.14
CA TYR A 517 24.19 -30.60 -5.69
C TYR A 517 25.42 -31.09 -4.91
N ASP A 518 26.02 -32.21 -5.34
CA ASP A 518 27.18 -32.82 -4.68
C ASP A 518 28.46 -31.98 -4.83
N ALA A 519 28.49 -31.09 -5.82
CA ALA A 519 29.61 -30.21 -6.10
C ALA A 519 29.48 -28.81 -5.48
N VAL A 520 28.30 -28.37 -5.03
CA VAL A 520 28.08 -27.02 -4.45
C VAL A 520 27.79 -27.09 -2.96
N MET A 521 26.99 -28.08 -2.53
CA MET A 521 26.60 -28.22 -1.13
C MET A 521 27.80 -28.35 -0.18
N PRO A 522 28.89 -29.09 -0.49
CA PRO A 522 30.07 -29.13 0.38
C PRO A 522 30.75 -27.75 0.55
N TYR A 523 30.81 -26.94 -0.51
CA TYR A 523 31.43 -25.62 -0.46
C TYR A 523 30.58 -24.63 0.32
N LEU A 524 29.27 -24.61 0.08
CA LEU A 524 28.34 -23.77 0.84
C LEU A 524 28.37 -24.13 2.34
N LYS A 525 28.38 -25.43 2.68
CA LYS A 525 28.56 -25.87 4.07
C LYS A 525 29.91 -25.44 4.65
N THR A 526 30.98 -25.50 3.85
CA THR A 526 32.31 -25.02 4.27
C THR A 526 32.29 -23.52 4.59
N ILE A 527 31.65 -22.71 3.75
CA ILE A 527 31.45 -21.27 3.99
C ILE A 527 30.60 -21.06 5.25
N LEU A 528 29.47 -21.76 5.36
CA LEU A 528 28.56 -21.66 6.52
C LEU A 528 29.26 -21.96 7.85
N VAL A 529 30.23 -22.87 7.87
CA VAL A 529 31.00 -23.25 9.06
C VAL A 529 32.17 -22.30 9.32
N ASN A 530 32.89 -21.88 8.29
CA ASN A 530 34.18 -21.18 8.43
C ASN A 530 34.10 -19.64 8.32
N ALA A 531 33.05 -19.08 7.71
CA ALA A 531 32.86 -17.64 7.55
C ALA A 531 32.34 -16.99 8.85
N THR A 532 33.09 -17.11 9.95
CA THR A 532 32.66 -16.65 11.28
C THR A 532 33.11 -15.22 11.62
N ASP A 533 34.01 -14.65 10.82
CA ASP A 533 34.54 -13.29 11.04
C ASP A 533 33.50 -12.22 10.65
N LYS A 534 33.55 -11.05 11.31
CA LYS A 534 32.58 -9.95 11.10
C LYS A 534 32.46 -9.54 9.62
N SER A 535 33.57 -9.46 8.88
CA SER A 535 33.59 -9.10 7.45
C SER A 535 32.91 -10.12 6.55
N ASN A 536 32.69 -11.36 7.02
CA ASN A 536 32.13 -12.45 6.23
C ASN A 536 30.70 -12.84 6.67
N ARG A 537 30.07 -12.08 7.58
CA ARG A 537 28.70 -12.35 8.07
C ARG A 537 27.68 -12.40 6.93
N MET A 538 27.72 -11.42 6.02
CA MET A 538 26.81 -11.39 4.86
C MET A 538 27.07 -12.58 3.91
N LEU A 539 28.33 -12.92 3.65
CA LEU A 539 28.68 -14.11 2.85
C LEU A 539 28.14 -15.39 3.49
N ARG A 540 28.24 -15.53 4.81
CA ARG A 540 27.69 -16.66 5.56
C ARG A 540 26.16 -16.70 5.47
N ALA A 541 25.50 -15.56 5.62
CA ALA A 541 24.06 -15.41 5.52
C ALA A 541 23.53 -15.77 4.12
N LYS A 542 24.17 -15.27 3.07
CA LYS A 542 23.87 -15.63 1.67
C LYS A 542 24.16 -17.10 1.34
N ALA A 543 25.24 -17.67 1.90
CA ALA A 543 25.50 -19.11 1.76
C ALA A 543 24.39 -19.95 2.42
N MET A 544 23.91 -19.55 3.60
CA MET A 544 22.79 -20.19 4.29
C MET A 544 21.50 -20.14 3.46
N GLU A 545 21.18 -18.97 2.92
CA GLU A 545 20.06 -18.79 2.00
C GLU A 545 20.19 -19.72 0.79
N CYS A 546 21.34 -19.72 0.13
CA CYS A 546 21.60 -20.56 -1.04
C CYS A 546 21.43 -22.05 -0.71
N ILE A 547 21.96 -22.53 0.43
CA ILE A 547 21.77 -23.91 0.89
C ILE A 547 20.28 -24.24 0.99
N SER A 548 19.49 -23.37 1.62
CA SER A 548 18.06 -23.61 1.84
C SER A 548 17.25 -23.60 0.54
N LEU A 549 17.57 -22.71 -0.41
CA LEU A 549 16.94 -22.63 -1.74
C LEU A 549 17.30 -23.86 -2.59
N VAL A 550 18.58 -24.26 -2.61
CA VAL A 550 19.03 -25.49 -3.29
C VAL A 550 18.31 -26.70 -2.70
N GLY A 551 18.16 -26.75 -1.37
CA GLY A 551 17.41 -27.80 -0.68
C GLY A 551 15.95 -27.89 -1.12
N MET A 552 15.25 -26.77 -1.30
CA MET A 552 13.89 -26.76 -1.84
C MET A 552 13.84 -27.23 -3.30
N ALA A 553 14.78 -26.77 -4.14
CA ALA A 553 14.81 -27.10 -5.57
C ALA A 553 15.06 -28.60 -5.83
N VAL A 554 15.92 -29.25 -5.03
CA VAL A 554 16.21 -30.68 -5.19
C VAL A 554 15.22 -31.61 -4.47
N GLY A 555 14.41 -31.06 -3.57
CA GLY A 555 13.41 -31.79 -2.79
C GLY A 555 13.96 -32.57 -1.59
N LYS A 556 13.03 -32.95 -0.70
CA LYS A 556 13.28 -33.58 0.60
C LYS A 556 14.23 -34.77 0.54
N ASP A 557 14.01 -35.69 -0.39
CA ASP A 557 14.70 -36.97 -0.41
C ASP A 557 16.21 -36.83 -0.66
N LYS A 558 16.61 -35.84 -1.47
CA LYS A 558 18.02 -35.58 -1.75
C LYS A 558 18.69 -34.71 -0.69
N PHE A 559 17.95 -33.77 -0.10
CA PHE A 559 18.49 -32.78 0.84
C PHE A 559 18.51 -33.27 2.30
N ARG A 560 17.73 -34.30 2.66
CA ARG A 560 17.49 -34.74 4.05
C ARG A 560 18.74 -34.84 4.94
N ASP A 561 19.82 -35.46 4.47
CA ASP A 561 21.01 -35.71 5.30
C ASP A 561 21.89 -34.47 5.46
N ASP A 562 21.97 -33.63 4.43
CA ASP A 562 22.66 -32.33 4.52
C ASP A 562 21.84 -31.32 5.33
N ALA A 563 20.51 -31.36 5.23
CA ALA A 563 19.60 -30.53 6.03
C ALA A 563 19.87 -30.72 7.52
N LYS A 564 20.08 -31.96 7.99
CA LYS A 564 20.43 -32.23 9.40
C LYS A 564 21.73 -31.54 9.82
N GLN A 565 22.78 -31.66 8.99
CA GLN A 565 24.08 -31.03 9.26
C GLN A 565 23.96 -29.49 9.27
N VAL A 566 23.20 -28.93 8.33
CA VAL A 566 22.95 -27.49 8.25
C VAL A 566 22.18 -27.02 9.48
N MET A 567 21.10 -27.70 9.85
CA MET A 567 20.30 -27.37 11.03
C MET A 567 21.12 -27.44 12.32
N GLU A 568 22.04 -28.40 12.47
CA GLU A 568 22.96 -28.45 13.62
C GLU A 568 23.85 -27.20 13.71
N VAL A 569 24.35 -26.72 12.57
CA VAL A 569 25.13 -25.47 12.51
C VAL A 569 24.26 -24.26 12.86
N LEU A 570 23.03 -24.19 12.34
CA LEU A 570 22.09 -23.10 12.66
C LEU A 570 21.72 -23.07 14.14
N MET A 571 21.46 -24.22 14.75
CA MET A 571 21.19 -24.33 16.18
C MET A 571 22.38 -23.84 17.02
N SER A 572 23.61 -24.18 16.62
CA SER A 572 24.81 -23.68 17.28
C SER A 572 24.97 -22.16 17.15
N LEU A 573 24.60 -21.60 16.00
CA LEU A 573 24.68 -20.17 15.75
C LEU A 573 23.67 -19.40 16.59
N GLN A 574 22.44 -19.88 16.63
CA GLN A 574 21.37 -19.27 17.40
C GLN A 574 21.61 -19.35 18.92
N GLY A 575 22.35 -20.36 19.38
CA GLY A 575 22.79 -20.46 20.78
C GLY A 575 23.96 -19.53 21.14
N SER A 576 24.60 -18.88 20.17
CA SER A 576 25.63 -17.87 20.38
C SER A 576 25.01 -16.48 20.54
N GLN A 577 25.57 -15.61 21.40
CA GLN A 577 25.10 -14.23 21.52
C GLN A 577 25.49 -13.46 20.25
N MET A 578 24.55 -13.33 19.32
CA MET A 578 24.69 -12.51 18.12
C MET A 578 24.40 -11.04 18.47
N GLU A 579 25.09 -10.11 17.79
CA GLU A 579 24.82 -8.68 17.93
C GLU A 579 23.42 -8.37 17.38
N THR A 580 22.75 -7.37 17.95
CA THR A 580 21.37 -7.00 17.57
C THR A 580 21.23 -6.50 16.13
N ASP A 581 22.33 -6.13 15.47
CA ASP A 581 22.40 -5.67 14.08
C ASP A 581 22.93 -6.74 13.11
N ASP A 582 23.14 -7.99 13.55
CA ASP A 582 23.76 -9.01 12.70
C ASP A 582 22.78 -9.47 11.59
N PRO A 583 23.09 -9.21 10.30
CA PRO A 583 22.19 -9.53 9.19
C PRO A 583 21.89 -11.03 9.09
N THR A 584 22.77 -11.87 9.63
CA THR A 584 22.60 -13.33 9.66
C THR A 584 21.30 -13.75 10.34
N THR A 585 20.76 -12.94 11.26
CA THR A 585 19.51 -13.22 11.98
C THR A 585 18.32 -13.32 11.03
N SER A 586 18.12 -12.32 10.15
CA SER A 586 17.01 -12.30 9.18
C SER A 586 17.11 -13.46 8.18
N TYR A 587 18.30 -13.66 7.60
CA TYR A 587 18.55 -14.77 6.68
C TYR A 587 18.36 -16.15 7.34
N MET A 588 18.71 -16.28 8.63
CA MET A 588 18.49 -17.51 9.38
C MET A 588 17.01 -17.81 9.60
N LEU A 589 16.18 -16.80 9.90
CA LEU A 589 14.73 -16.98 10.00
C LEU A 589 14.14 -17.46 8.67
N GLN A 590 14.54 -16.85 7.55
CA GLN A 590 14.10 -17.27 6.21
C GLN A 590 14.57 -18.67 5.84
N ALA A 591 15.83 -19.00 6.15
CA ALA A 591 16.37 -20.33 5.93
C ALA A 591 15.57 -21.38 6.72
N TRP A 592 15.23 -21.12 7.99
CA TRP A 592 14.41 -22.04 8.77
C TRP A 592 13.04 -22.32 8.14
N ALA A 593 12.38 -21.33 7.54
CA ALA A 593 11.12 -21.54 6.82
C ALA A 593 11.27 -22.41 5.58
N ARG A 594 12.27 -22.15 4.75
CA ARG A 594 12.57 -22.96 3.56
C ARG A 594 12.92 -24.41 3.95
N LEU A 595 13.65 -24.59 5.05
CA LEU A 595 13.95 -25.91 5.63
C LEU A 595 12.67 -26.62 6.12
N CYS A 596 11.77 -25.91 6.80
CA CYS A 596 10.48 -26.45 7.24
C CYS A 596 9.62 -26.90 6.06
N LYS A 597 9.49 -26.05 5.02
CA LYS A 597 8.77 -26.37 3.79
C LYS A 597 9.34 -27.60 3.07
N CYS A 598 10.67 -27.71 2.98
CA CYS A 598 11.32 -28.87 2.36
C CYS A 598 11.13 -30.17 3.17
N LEU A 599 11.26 -30.11 4.50
CA LEU A 599 11.24 -31.30 5.36
C LEU A 599 9.82 -31.71 5.79
N GLY A 600 8.87 -30.78 5.82
CA GLY A 600 7.53 -30.97 6.36
C GLY A 600 7.56 -31.46 7.81
N GLN A 601 6.82 -32.53 8.11
CA GLN A 601 6.73 -33.10 9.45
C GLN A 601 8.07 -33.53 10.07
N ASP A 602 9.11 -33.80 9.27
CA ASP A 602 10.45 -34.15 9.79
C ASP A 602 11.13 -32.96 10.49
N PHE A 603 10.57 -31.74 10.36
CA PHE A 603 11.05 -30.52 11.00
C PHE A 603 10.59 -30.35 12.46
N LEU A 604 9.55 -31.07 12.90
CA LEU A 604 8.96 -30.93 14.24
C LEU A 604 9.97 -30.98 15.41
N PRO A 605 11.02 -31.83 15.39
CA PRO A 605 12.00 -31.87 16.48
C PRO A 605 12.76 -30.56 16.72
N TYR A 606 12.80 -29.65 15.74
CA TYR A 606 13.57 -28.40 15.79
C TYR A 606 12.73 -27.20 16.25
N MET A 607 11.41 -27.35 16.33
CA MET A 607 10.48 -26.25 16.64
C MET A 607 10.76 -25.57 17.98
N SER A 608 11.23 -26.32 18.98
CA SER A 608 11.58 -25.76 20.31
C SER A 608 12.76 -24.78 20.27
N VAL A 609 13.60 -24.87 19.24
CA VAL A 609 14.73 -23.96 19.02
C VAL A 609 14.30 -22.78 18.17
N VAL A 610 13.52 -23.01 17.11
CA VAL A 610 13.21 -21.99 16.10
C VAL A 610 12.09 -21.04 16.53
N MET A 611 11.10 -21.50 17.30
CA MET A 611 9.95 -20.69 17.67
C MET A 611 10.25 -19.52 18.63
N PRO A 612 11.10 -19.66 19.67
CA PRO A 612 11.40 -18.55 20.58
C PRO A 612 11.93 -17.25 19.92
N PRO A 613 12.99 -17.27 19.09
CA PRO A 613 13.46 -16.03 18.44
C PRO A 613 12.42 -15.49 17.45
N LEU A 614 11.67 -16.37 16.77
CA LEU A 614 10.68 -15.96 15.79
C LEU A 614 9.52 -15.20 16.45
N LEU A 615 9.05 -15.68 17.61
CA LEU A 615 8.06 -14.97 18.42
C LEU A 615 8.60 -13.64 18.95
N GLN A 616 9.88 -13.57 19.30
CA GLN A 616 10.52 -12.32 19.73
C GLN A 616 10.52 -11.29 18.60
N SER A 617 10.95 -11.66 17.38
CA SER A 617 10.96 -10.77 16.21
C SER A 617 9.52 -10.35 15.82
N ALA A 618 8.57 -11.27 15.85
CA ALA A 618 7.15 -10.96 15.61
C ALA A 618 6.54 -10.03 16.68
N GLN A 619 7.14 -9.93 17.88
CA GLN A 619 6.70 -9.05 18.97
C GLN A 619 7.47 -7.72 19.04
N LEU A 620 8.41 -7.46 18.13
CA LEU A 620 9.11 -6.17 18.05
C LEU A 620 8.09 -5.02 17.97
N LYS A 621 8.36 -3.97 18.75
CA LYS A 621 7.56 -2.75 18.75
C LYS A 621 8.11 -1.81 17.68
N PRO A 622 7.24 -1.08 16.95
CA PRO A 622 7.70 0.01 16.11
C PRO A 622 8.50 0.99 16.96
N ASP A 623 9.69 1.37 16.48
CA ASP A 623 10.43 2.48 17.05
C ASP A 623 9.92 3.76 16.37
N VAL A 624 9.12 4.53 17.13
CA VAL A 624 8.46 5.75 16.63
C VAL A 624 9.00 6.94 17.38
N THR A 625 9.63 7.86 16.66
CA THR A 625 10.06 9.15 17.18
C THR A 625 9.06 10.21 16.75
N ILE A 626 8.52 10.98 17.70
CA ILE A 626 7.64 12.11 17.40
C ILE A 626 8.39 13.39 17.75
N SER A 627 8.73 14.18 16.74
CA SER A 627 9.36 15.49 16.89
C SER A 627 8.43 16.60 16.37
N SER A 628 8.72 17.83 16.75
CA SER A 628 8.04 19.01 16.17
C SER A 628 8.61 19.22 14.78
N ALA A 629 7.76 19.44 13.77
CA ALA A 629 8.23 19.78 12.41
C ALA A 629 9.14 21.02 12.38
N ASP A 630 8.99 21.88 13.39
CA ASP A 630 9.65 23.18 13.56
C ASP A 630 10.85 23.20 14.51
N SER A 631 11.28 22.06 15.07
CA SER A 631 12.51 22.09 15.86
C SER A 631 13.70 22.27 14.91
N ASP A 632 14.38 23.42 15.00
CA ASP A 632 15.70 23.70 14.37
C ASP A 632 16.80 22.69 14.77
N ASN A 633 16.48 21.73 15.65
CA ASN A 633 17.21 20.48 15.63
C ASN A 633 16.80 19.80 14.33
N GLU A 634 17.62 19.98 13.31
CA GLU A 634 18.20 18.83 12.61
C GLU A 634 18.20 17.67 13.62
N LEU A 635 17.12 16.88 13.64
CA LEU A 635 17.35 15.46 13.49
C LEU A 635 18.08 15.47 12.16
N ASP A 636 19.41 15.60 12.24
CA ASP A 636 20.32 15.07 11.23
C ASP A 636 19.59 13.84 10.73
N GLU A 637 19.46 13.74 9.41
CA GLU A 637 19.47 12.45 8.73
C GLU A 637 20.17 11.49 9.68
N SER A 638 19.39 10.69 10.42
CA SER A 638 20.03 9.77 11.33
C SER A 638 20.90 8.97 10.38
N ASP A 639 22.21 8.89 10.61
CA ASP A 639 23.14 8.01 9.86
C ASP A 639 22.61 6.55 9.76
N ASP A 640 21.48 6.25 10.41
CA ASP A 640 20.60 5.12 10.19
C ASP A 640 19.65 5.38 9.00
N ASP A 641 20.08 5.00 7.79
CA ASP A 641 19.31 4.96 6.53
C ASP A 641 17.96 4.20 6.65
N SER A 642 17.72 3.51 7.77
CA SER A 642 16.50 2.75 8.02
C SER A 642 15.38 3.51 8.74
N MET A 643 15.45 4.84 8.81
CA MET A 643 14.45 5.68 9.46
C MET A 643 13.67 6.54 8.45
N GLU A 644 12.40 6.22 8.22
CA GLU A 644 11.52 7.04 7.38
C GLU A 644 10.78 8.07 8.22
N THR A 645 10.60 9.30 7.71
CA THR A 645 9.86 10.34 8.44
C THR A 645 8.59 10.76 7.69
N ILE A 646 7.47 10.77 8.41
CA ILE A 646 6.16 11.22 7.92
C ILE A 646 5.81 12.52 8.64
N THR A 647 5.52 13.58 7.90
CA THR A 647 5.06 14.85 8.48
C THR A 647 3.53 14.90 8.48
N LEU A 648 2.93 15.04 9.66
CA LEU A 648 1.49 15.14 9.90
C LEU A 648 1.20 16.43 10.66
N GLY A 649 0.88 17.50 9.93
CA GLY A 649 0.66 18.83 10.50
C GLY A 649 1.95 19.39 11.13
N ASP A 650 1.91 19.69 12.44
CA ASP A 650 3.05 20.23 13.20
C ASP A 650 4.01 19.15 13.74
N LYS A 651 3.73 17.86 13.46
CA LYS A 651 4.48 16.72 13.98
C LYS A 651 5.21 15.98 12.87
N ARG A 652 6.47 15.67 13.09
CA ARG A 652 7.26 14.74 12.28
C ARG A 652 7.33 13.41 13.03
N ILE A 653 6.87 12.34 12.39
CA ILE A 653 6.86 10.98 12.92
C ILE A 653 7.94 10.19 12.19
N GLY A 654 9.06 9.92 12.85
CA GLY A 654 10.06 8.99 12.35
C GLY A 654 9.69 7.55 12.71
N ILE A 655 9.86 6.61 11.78
CA ILE A 655 9.58 5.19 11.95
C ILE A 655 10.77 4.38 11.42
N LYS A 656 11.32 3.49 12.25
CA LYS A 656 12.43 2.62 11.85
C LYS A 656 11.92 1.43 11.02
N THR A 657 12.09 1.49 9.70
CA THR A 657 11.56 0.52 8.72
C THR A 657 12.20 -0.86 8.85
N SER A 658 13.51 -0.93 9.10
CA SER A 658 14.24 -2.21 9.27
C SER A 658 13.63 -3.12 10.35
N VAL A 659 13.16 -2.55 11.45
CA VAL A 659 12.48 -3.29 12.53
C VAL A 659 11.13 -3.86 12.05
N LEU A 660 10.45 -3.14 11.16
CA LEU A 660 9.16 -3.54 10.61
C LEU A 660 9.33 -4.66 9.57
N GLU A 661 10.39 -4.63 8.76
CA GLU A 661 10.72 -5.70 7.81
C GLU A 661 11.07 -7.01 8.51
N GLU A 662 11.87 -6.96 9.58
CA GLU A 662 12.17 -8.14 10.40
C GLU A 662 10.87 -8.72 10.99
N LYS A 663 10.01 -7.85 11.52
CA LYS A 663 8.70 -8.24 12.04
C LYS A 663 7.82 -8.88 10.96
N ALA A 664 7.78 -8.30 9.75
CA ALA A 664 7.02 -8.82 8.62
C ALA A 664 7.50 -10.21 8.22
N THR A 665 8.82 -10.37 8.09
CA THR A 665 9.49 -11.65 7.83
C THR A 665 9.07 -12.67 8.89
N ALA A 666 9.17 -12.32 10.17
CA ALA A 666 8.83 -13.22 11.26
C ALA A 666 7.35 -13.67 11.24
N CYS A 667 6.43 -12.75 10.99
CA CYS A 667 5.00 -13.06 10.87
C CYS A 667 4.74 -14.00 9.68
N ASN A 668 5.42 -13.78 8.55
CA ASN A 668 5.30 -14.64 7.38
C ASN A 668 5.81 -16.05 7.67
N MET A 669 6.94 -16.20 8.38
CA MET A 669 7.44 -17.54 8.73
C MET A 669 6.50 -18.28 9.69
N LEU A 670 5.86 -17.57 10.63
CA LEU A 670 4.84 -18.17 11.50
C LEU A 670 3.65 -18.71 10.70
N CYS A 671 3.23 -17.97 9.67
CA CYS A 671 2.21 -18.44 8.71
C CYS A 671 2.69 -19.70 7.98
N CYS A 672 3.89 -19.67 7.39
CA CYS A 672 4.45 -20.83 6.68
C CYS A 672 4.53 -22.08 7.56
N TYR A 673 4.94 -21.95 8.83
CA TYR A 673 4.99 -23.09 9.73
C TYR A 673 3.62 -23.66 10.05
N ALA A 674 2.59 -22.82 10.20
CA ALA A 674 1.23 -23.28 10.41
C ALA A 674 0.72 -24.10 9.20
N ASP A 675 0.91 -23.60 7.98
CA ASP A 675 0.47 -24.29 6.75
C ASP A 675 1.23 -25.62 6.53
N GLU A 676 2.56 -25.60 6.62
CA GLU A 676 3.39 -26.76 6.30
C GLU A 676 3.30 -27.87 7.37
N LEU A 677 3.25 -27.49 8.66
CA LEU A 677 3.23 -28.45 9.76
C LEU A 677 1.83 -28.89 10.18
N LYS A 678 0.77 -28.17 9.79
CA LYS A 678 -0.63 -28.57 10.01
C LYS A 678 -0.89 -28.94 11.47
N GLU A 679 -1.39 -30.15 11.74
CA GLU A 679 -1.62 -30.61 13.13
C GLU A 679 -0.39 -30.55 14.03
N GLY A 680 0.82 -30.64 13.47
CA GLY A 680 2.08 -30.58 14.20
C GLY A 680 2.39 -29.18 14.77
N PHE A 681 1.78 -28.12 14.21
CA PHE A 681 1.92 -26.75 14.71
C PHE A 681 1.07 -26.47 15.96
N TYR A 682 0.10 -27.34 16.27
CA TYR A 682 -0.84 -27.18 17.39
C TYR A 682 -0.22 -26.71 18.72
N PRO A 683 0.94 -27.22 19.20
CA PRO A 683 1.52 -26.81 20.47
C PRO A 683 1.86 -25.32 20.58
N TRP A 684 1.97 -24.61 19.45
CA TRP A 684 2.42 -23.22 19.39
C TRP A 684 1.28 -22.22 19.22
N ILE A 685 0.07 -22.67 18.90
CA ILE A 685 -1.07 -21.81 18.59
C ILE A 685 -1.37 -20.83 19.73
N ASP A 686 -1.32 -21.28 20.98
CA ASP A 686 -1.59 -20.44 22.16
C ASP A 686 -0.58 -19.28 22.34
N GLN A 687 0.61 -19.36 21.75
CA GLN A 687 1.62 -18.28 21.77
C GLN A 687 1.54 -17.41 20.50
N VAL A 688 1.26 -18.04 19.36
CA VAL A 688 1.24 -17.40 18.05
C VAL A 688 -0.03 -16.58 17.84
N ALA A 689 -1.21 -17.10 18.18
CA ALA A 689 -2.46 -16.39 17.96
C ALA A 689 -2.51 -15.04 18.72
N PRO A 690 -2.15 -14.95 20.02
CA PRO A 690 -2.09 -13.66 20.71
C PRO A 690 -1.02 -12.70 20.18
N THR A 691 -0.01 -13.22 19.47
CA THR A 691 1.04 -12.42 18.84
C THR A 691 0.57 -11.83 17.51
N LEU A 692 -0.09 -12.63 16.65
CA LEU A 692 -0.48 -12.23 15.30
C LEU A 692 -1.83 -11.51 15.23
N VAL A 693 -2.80 -11.84 16.09
CA VAL A 693 -4.15 -11.24 16.03
C VAL A 693 -4.12 -9.71 16.20
N PRO A 694 -3.35 -9.11 17.13
CA PRO A 694 -3.21 -7.65 17.21
C PRO A 694 -2.60 -7.03 15.95
N LEU A 695 -1.82 -7.79 15.19
CA LEU A 695 -1.11 -7.30 14.00
C LEU A 695 -2.01 -7.14 12.78
N LEU A 696 -3.23 -7.67 12.82
CA LEU A 696 -4.25 -7.40 11.80
C LEU A 696 -4.55 -5.89 11.65
N LYS A 697 -4.35 -5.11 12.72
CA LYS A 697 -4.56 -3.65 12.76
C LYS A 697 -3.25 -2.86 12.79
N PHE A 698 -2.14 -3.48 12.41
CA PHE A 698 -0.84 -2.85 12.46
C PHE A 698 -0.67 -1.87 11.30
N TYR A 699 -1.03 -0.60 11.52
CA TYR A 699 -1.06 0.43 10.48
C TYR A 699 0.32 0.81 9.93
N PHE A 700 1.39 0.56 10.68
CA PHE A 700 2.76 0.93 10.30
C PHE A 700 3.37 0.14 9.13
N HIS A 701 2.89 -1.08 8.83
CA HIS A 701 3.49 -1.89 7.75
C HIS A 701 2.48 -2.85 7.12
N GLU A 702 2.38 -2.84 5.79
CA GLU A 702 1.41 -3.67 5.06
C GLU A 702 1.72 -5.16 5.10
N GLU A 703 2.97 -5.57 4.85
CA GLU A 703 3.33 -6.98 4.81
C GLU A 703 3.15 -7.69 6.16
N VAL A 704 3.28 -6.98 7.29
CA VAL A 704 2.94 -7.50 8.63
C VAL A 704 1.45 -7.85 8.70
N ARG A 705 0.57 -6.96 8.18
CA ARG A 705 -0.87 -7.21 8.15
C ARG A 705 -1.23 -8.38 7.24
N LYS A 706 -0.68 -8.42 6.02
CA LYS A 706 -0.88 -9.53 5.07
C LYS A 706 -0.47 -10.86 5.68
N ALA A 707 0.72 -10.95 6.27
CA ALA A 707 1.19 -12.16 6.93
C ALA A 707 0.31 -12.59 8.10
N ALA A 708 -0.18 -11.62 8.91
CA ALA A 708 -1.11 -11.90 9.99
C ALA A 708 -2.45 -12.45 9.45
N VAL A 709 -3.03 -11.84 8.41
CA VAL A 709 -4.27 -12.31 7.76
C VAL A 709 -4.10 -13.74 7.24
N SER A 710 -3.04 -14.01 6.49
CA SER A 710 -2.76 -15.34 5.92
C SER A 710 -2.56 -16.42 7.00
N ALA A 711 -2.02 -16.06 8.16
CA ALA A 711 -1.82 -17.02 9.26
C ALA A 711 -3.13 -17.46 9.93
N MET A 712 -4.17 -16.61 9.96
CA MET A 712 -5.41 -16.88 10.68
C MET A 712 -6.12 -18.19 10.27
N PRO A 713 -6.40 -18.45 8.97
CA PRO A 713 -7.01 -19.72 8.56
C PRO A 713 -6.12 -20.92 8.87
N GLU A 714 -4.80 -20.79 8.74
CA GLU A 714 -3.86 -21.89 8.99
C GLU A 714 -3.75 -22.26 10.46
N LEU A 715 -3.85 -21.28 11.38
CA LEU A 715 -3.95 -21.54 12.82
C LEU A 715 -5.23 -22.32 13.17
N LEU A 716 -6.37 -21.92 12.62
CA LEU A 716 -7.66 -22.60 12.83
C LEU A 716 -7.64 -24.01 12.26
N ARG A 717 -7.10 -24.17 11.04
CA ARG A 717 -6.95 -25.47 10.38
C ARG A 717 -6.04 -26.40 11.17
N SER A 718 -4.90 -25.89 11.65
CA SER A 718 -3.95 -26.65 12.48
C SER A 718 -4.59 -27.12 13.77
N ALA A 719 -5.37 -26.26 14.45
CA ALA A 719 -6.12 -26.61 15.64
C ALA A 719 -7.17 -27.69 15.37
N LYS A 720 -7.96 -27.53 14.29
CA LYS A 720 -8.99 -28.49 13.89
C LYS A 720 -8.41 -29.86 13.56
N LEU A 721 -7.37 -29.92 12.73
CA LEU A 721 -6.71 -31.17 12.37
C LEU A 721 -6.11 -31.89 13.59
N ALA A 722 -5.53 -31.15 14.54
CA ALA A 722 -5.02 -31.74 15.78
C ALA A 722 -6.12 -32.33 16.67
N VAL A 723 -7.30 -31.71 16.71
CA VAL A 723 -8.48 -32.24 17.40
C VAL A 723 -8.99 -33.50 16.69
N GLU A 724 -9.17 -33.46 15.37
CA GLU A 724 -9.66 -34.60 14.56
C GLU A 724 -8.74 -35.82 14.64
N LYS A 725 -7.42 -35.60 14.68
CA LYS A 725 -6.41 -36.66 14.81
C LYS A 725 -6.15 -37.11 16.25
N GLY A 726 -6.81 -36.50 17.24
CA GLY A 726 -6.65 -36.85 18.66
C GLY A 726 -5.31 -36.45 19.28
N ILE A 727 -4.58 -35.52 18.65
CA ILE A 727 -3.26 -35.04 19.08
C ILE A 727 -3.39 -33.88 20.09
N ALA A 728 -4.57 -33.25 20.17
CA ALA A 728 -4.85 -32.08 20.99
C ALA A 728 -4.84 -32.28 22.53
N GLN A 729 -4.32 -33.41 23.04
CA GLN A 729 -4.11 -33.71 24.46
C GLN A 729 -5.28 -33.33 25.40
N GLY A 730 -6.51 -33.65 24.99
CA GLY A 730 -7.72 -33.43 25.80
C GLY A 730 -8.51 -32.16 25.47
N ARG A 731 -8.03 -31.30 24.56
CA ARG A 731 -8.84 -30.25 23.94
C ARG A 731 -9.73 -30.83 22.83
N ASN A 732 -10.93 -30.27 22.70
CA ASN A 732 -11.96 -30.72 21.75
C ASN A 732 -12.42 -29.55 20.86
N GLU A 733 -13.53 -29.72 20.16
CA GLU A 733 -14.14 -28.68 19.30
C GLU A 733 -14.37 -27.34 20.02
N THR A 734 -14.54 -27.34 21.35
CA THR A 734 -14.71 -26.11 22.15
C THR A 734 -13.48 -25.22 22.09
N TYR A 735 -12.28 -25.80 22.02
CA TYR A 735 -11.04 -25.03 21.87
C TYR A 735 -10.94 -24.37 20.50
N VAL A 736 -11.28 -25.11 19.44
CA VAL A 736 -11.31 -24.56 18.08
C VAL A 736 -12.32 -23.42 18.00
N LYS A 737 -13.48 -23.57 18.66
CA LYS A 737 -14.47 -22.50 18.79
C LYS A 737 -13.90 -21.27 19.52
N GLN A 738 -13.28 -21.43 20.69
CA GLN A 738 -12.68 -20.30 21.42
C GLN A 738 -11.63 -19.54 20.61
N LEU A 739 -10.80 -20.28 19.87
CA LEU A 739 -9.80 -19.68 18.99
C LEU A 739 -10.47 -18.88 17.86
N SER A 740 -11.54 -19.43 17.31
CA SER A 740 -12.36 -18.77 16.28
C SER A 740 -13.06 -17.51 16.81
N ASP A 741 -13.64 -17.59 18.01
CA ASP A 741 -14.26 -16.45 18.73
C ASP A 741 -13.26 -15.31 19.02
N TYR A 742 -11.96 -15.62 19.06
CA TYR A 742 -10.90 -14.62 19.20
C TYR A 742 -10.43 -14.05 17.86
N ILE A 743 -10.22 -14.90 16.85
CA ILE A 743 -9.66 -14.52 15.54
C ILE A 743 -10.69 -13.78 14.69
N ILE A 744 -11.92 -14.28 14.61
CA ILE A 744 -12.91 -13.77 13.66
C ILE A 744 -13.30 -12.33 13.95
N PRO A 745 -13.63 -11.92 15.19
CA PRO A 745 -13.97 -10.52 15.43
C PRO A 745 -12.82 -9.57 15.08
N ALA A 746 -11.57 -9.99 15.32
CA ALA A 746 -10.40 -9.20 14.95
C ALA A 746 -10.19 -9.13 13.44
N LEU A 747 -10.45 -10.23 12.70
CA LEU A 747 -10.52 -10.20 11.24
C LEU A 747 -11.64 -9.31 10.75
N VAL A 748 -12.84 -9.36 11.35
CA VAL A 748 -14.00 -8.52 10.98
C VAL A 748 -13.72 -7.04 11.22
N GLU A 749 -13.05 -6.71 12.31
CA GLU A 749 -12.64 -5.33 12.58
C GLU A 749 -11.48 -4.88 11.68
N ALA A 750 -10.60 -5.81 11.28
CA ALA A 750 -9.58 -5.56 10.25
C ALA A 750 -10.15 -5.57 8.83
N LEU A 751 -11.37 -6.08 8.64
CA LEU A 751 -12.10 -6.33 7.38
C LEU A 751 -12.65 -5.07 6.71
N HIS A 752 -12.14 -3.91 7.13
CA HIS A 752 -11.63 -2.97 6.13
C HIS A 752 -10.64 -3.64 5.12
N LYS A 753 -10.24 -4.93 5.26
CA LYS A 753 -9.69 -5.93 4.29
C LYS A 753 -9.77 -7.45 4.78
N ILE A 754 -10.68 -8.25 4.21
CA ILE A 754 -10.82 -9.75 3.92
C ILE A 754 -10.67 -10.91 4.99
N SER A 755 -11.51 -11.98 4.84
CA SER A 755 -11.99 -13.19 5.62
C SER A 755 -11.10 -14.48 5.75
N GLY A 756 -11.33 -15.60 6.50
CA GLY A 756 -12.30 -16.10 7.52
C GLY A 756 -12.21 -17.65 7.82
N LEU A 757 -12.75 -18.20 8.95
CA LEU A 757 -13.48 -19.51 9.16
C LEU A 757 -13.86 -19.88 10.63
N LEU A 758 -15.00 -20.60 10.80
CA LEU A 758 -15.75 -21.07 12.01
C LEU A 758 -16.70 -20.08 12.71
N LEU A 759 -17.80 -19.76 12.02
CA LEU A 759 -18.68 -18.63 12.39
C LEU A 759 -19.93 -19.01 13.21
N ASP A 760 -20.27 -18.21 14.21
CA ASP A 760 -21.60 -18.15 14.83
C ASP A 760 -22.50 -17.06 14.22
N GLU A 761 -23.78 -17.02 14.59
CA GLU A 761 -24.75 -16.06 14.04
C GLU A 761 -24.35 -14.59 14.25
N GLY A 762 -23.73 -14.27 15.40
CA GLY A 762 -23.27 -12.91 15.69
C GLY A 762 -22.10 -12.52 14.78
N GLN A 763 -21.18 -13.45 14.52
CA GLN A 763 -20.06 -13.22 13.62
C GLN A 763 -20.50 -13.13 12.15
N VAL A 764 -21.47 -13.95 11.71
CA VAL A 764 -22.06 -13.82 10.37
C VAL A 764 -22.69 -12.43 10.18
N ARG A 765 -23.40 -11.92 11.19
CA ARG A 765 -23.96 -10.56 11.14
C ARG A 765 -22.89 -9.50 10.94
N SER A 766 -21.81 -9.55 11.72
CA SER A 766 -20.74 -8.57 11.60
C SER A 766 -20.05 -8.62 10.22
N ILE A 767 -19.85 -9.82 9.64
CA ILE A 767 -19.33 -9.95 8.27
C ILE A 767 -20.28 -9.33 7.25
N VAL A 768 -21.59 -9.61 7.38
CA VAL A 768 -22.62 -9.09 6.47
C VAL A 768 -22.69 -7.55 6.54
N ASP A 769 -22.58 -6.97 7.74
CA ASP A 769 -22.57 -5.52 7.91
C ASP A 769 -21.31 -4.86 7.31
N GLU A 770 -20.16 -5.53 7.35
CA GLU A 770 -18.95 -5.04 6.71
C GLU A 770 -19.02 -5.16 5.18
N ILE A 771 -19.57 -6.25 4.64
CA ILE A 771 -19.82 -6.40 3.19
C ILE A 771 -20.70 -5.25 2.67
N LYS A 772 -21.73 -4.84 3.43
CA LYS A 772 -22.55 -3.67 3.07
C LYS A 772 -21.72 -2.38 2.98
N GLN A 773 -20.76 -2.18 3.89
CA GLN A 773 -19.86 -1.03 3.86
C GLN A 773 -18.93 -1.07 2.65
N VAL A 774 -18.34 -2.23 2.34
CA VAL A 774 -17.47 -2.43 1.16
C VAL A 774 -18.21 -2.09 -0.14
N ILE A 775 -19.43 -2.62 -0.33
CA ILE A 775 -20.26 -2.32 -1.51
C ILE A 775 -20.59 -0.82 -1.59
N THR A 776 -20.88 -0.18 -0.45
CA THR A 776 -21.19 1.26 -0.39
C THR A 776 -19.98 2.12 -0.75
N ALA A 777 -18.80 1.79 -0.20
CA ALA A 777 -17.55 2.50 -0.48
C ALA A 777 -17.14 2.33 -1.96
N SER A 778 -17.31 1.13 -2.52
CA SER A 778 -17.13 0.84 -3.94
C SER A 778 -17.99 1.71 -4.85
N SER A 779 -19.27 1.87 -4.49
CA SER A 779 -20.18 2.76 -5.23
C SER A 779 -19.74 4.23 -5.18
N SER A 780 -19.12 4.68 -4.08
CA SER A 780 -18.54 6.04 -3.98
C SER A 780 -17.35 6.19 -4.93
N ARG A 781 -16.38 5.27 -4.86
CA ARG A 781 -15.19 5.28 -5.73
C ARG A 781 -15.56 5.23 -7.21
N THR A 782 -16.55 4.41 -7.57
CA THR A 782 -17.07 4.34 -8.94
C THR A 782 -17.68 5.67 -9.39
N SER A 783 -18.40 6.37 -8.50
CA SER A 783 -18.93 7.70 -8.80
C SER A 783 -17.82 8.73 -8.97
N GLU A 784 -16.79 8.71 -8.11
CA GLU A 784 -15.61 9.59 -8.20
C GLU A 784 -14.85 9.39 -9.51
N ARG A 785 -14.61 8.13 -9.93
CA ARG A 785 -14.00 7.80 -11.22
C ARG A 785 -14.85 8.27 -12.40
N ALA A 786 -16.17 8.11 -12.32
CA ALA A 786 -17.09 8.61 -13.35
C ALA A 786 -17.07 10.14 -13.48
N GLU A 787 -16.84 10.87 -12.39
CA GLU A 787 -16.62 12.32 -12.43
C GLU A 787 -15.23 12.69 -12.94
N ARG A 788 -14.17 11.94 -12.57
CA ARG A 788 -12.82 12.08 -13.15
C ARG A 788 -12.83 11.94 -14.67
N ALA A 789 -13.58 10.97 -15.19
CA ALA A 789 -13.75 10.74 -16.63
C ALA A 789 -14.41 11.92 -17.39
N LYS A 790 -15.07 12.83 -16.68
CA LYS A 790 -15.70 14.05 -17.24
C LYS A 790 -14.83 15.30 -17.11
N ALA A 791 -13.65 15.20 -16.48
CA ALA A 791 -12.78 16.34 -16.28
C ALA A 791 -12.30 16.95 -17.62
N GLU A 792 -12.15 18.27 -17.67
CA GLU A 792 -11.66 18.99 -18.88
C GLU A 792 -10.26 18.54 -19.31
N ASP A 793 -9.47 18.05 -18.36
CA ASP A 793 -8.09 17.63 -18.57
C ASP A 793 -7.94 16.13 -18.87
N PHE A 794 -9.05 15.37 -18.85
CA PHE A 794 -9.07 13.93 -19.13
C PHE A 794 -8.53 13.59 -20.52
N ASP A 795 -7.62 12.62 -20.58
CA ASP A 795 -6.97 12.15 -21.80
C ASP A 795 -6.96 10.62 -21.91
N ALA A 796 -6.41 10.09 -23.00
CA ALA A 796 -6.38 8.66 -23.26
C ALA A 796 -5.54 7.88 -22.22
N GLU A 797 -4.47 8.50 -21.71
CA GLU A 797 -3.62 7.89 -20.67
C GLU A 797 -4.40 7.73 -19.37
N GLU A 798 -5.17 8.75 -18.97
CA GLU A 798 -6.05 8.67 -17.81
C GLU A 798 -7.14 7.61 -17.98
N GLY A 799 -7.64 7.43 -19.21
CA GLY A 799 -8.61 6.38 -19.52
C GLY A 799 -8.09 4.96 -19.32
N GLU A 800 -6.81 4.70 -19.63
CA GLU A 800 -6.17 3.41 -19.34
C GLU A 800 -5.96 3.21 -17.83
N LEU A 801 -5.51 4.24 -17.10
CA LEU A 801 -5.34 4.16 -15.65
C LEU A 801 -6.67 3.90 -14.93
N LEU A 802 -7.75 4.59 -15.33
CA LEU A 802 -9.08 4.31 -14.79
C LEU A 802 -9.55 2.89 -15.10
N ARG A 803 -9.14 2.31 -16.23
CA ARG A 803 -9.44 0.91 -16.55
C ARG A 803 -8.75 -0.05 -15.59
N GLU A 804 -7.47 0.18 -15.27
CA GLU A 804 -6.74 -0.59 -14.26
C GLU A 804 -7.35 -0.45 -12.86
N GLU A 805 -7.72 0.76 -12.46
CA GLU A 805 -8.44 0.98 -11.19
C GLU A 805 -9.77 0.21 -11.18
N ASN A 806 -10.49 0.15 -12.31
CA ASN A 806 -11.73 -0.62 -12.41
C ASN A 806 -11.48 -2.12 -12.31
N GLU A 807 -10.42 -2.65 -12.93
CA GLU A 807 -10.02 -4.06 -12.81
C GLU A 807 -9.71 -4.43 -11.35
N GLN A 808 -9.01 -3.58 -10.60
CA GLN A 808 -8.79 -3.78 -9.16
C GLN A 808 -10.09 -3.79 -8.35
N GLU A 809 -11.07 -2.97 -8.74
CA GLU A 809 -12.39 -2.96 -8.08
C GLU A 809 -13.19 -4.22 -8.40
N GLU A 810 -13.04 -4.78 -9.60
CA GLU A 810 -13.64 -6.06 -9.99
C GLU A 810 -13.09 -7.21 -9.12
N GLU A 811 -11.77 -7.24 -8.84
CA GLU A 811 -11.16 -8.21 -7.92
C GLU A 811 -11.76 -8.13 -6.49
N VAL A 812 -12.07 -6.92 -6.01
CA VAL A 812 -12.73 -6.74 -4.71
C VAL A 812 -14.12 -7.38 -4.70
N PHE A 813 -14.89 -7.20 -5.77
CA PHE A 813 -16.22 -7.80 -5.87
C PHE A 813 -16.14 -9.33 -6.00
N ASP A 814 -15.15 -9.87 -6.70
CA ASP A 814 -14.94 -11.31 -6.76
C ASP A 814 -14.74 -11.91 -5.37
N GLN A 815 -13.93 -11.24 -4.53
CA GLN A 815 -13.74 -11.64 -3.14
C GLN A 815 -15.05 -11.54 -2.31
N VAL A 816 -15.88 -10.51 -2.55
CA VAL A 816 -17.22 -10.42 -1.92
C VAL A 816 -18.10 -11.59 -2.35
N GLY A 817 -18.09 -11.95 -3.63
CA GLY A 817 -18.79 -13.11 -4.18
C GLY A 817 -18.36 -14.42 -3.51
N GLU A 818 -17.05 -14.64 -3.39
CA GLU A 818 -16.49 -15.84 -2.74
C GLU A 818 -16.88 -15.96 -1.27
N ILE A 819 -16.84 -14.84 -0.52
CA ILE A 819 -17.25 -14.81 0.89
C ILE A 819 -18.73 -15.16 1.02
N LEU A 820 -19.60 -14.49 0.26
CA LEU A 820 -21.05 -14.73 0.31
C LEU A 820 -21.39 -16.15 -0.13
N GLY A 821 -20.79 -16.64 -1.22
CA GLY A 821 -20.98 -18.01 -1.69
C GLY A 821 -20.56 -19.05 -0.64
N THR A 822 -19.45 -18.82 0.04
CA THR A 822 -18.97 -19.68 1.15
C THR A 822 -19.95 -19.67 2.33
N LEU A 823 -20.46 -18.49 2.72
CA LEU A 823 -21.46 -18.36 3.79
C LEU A 823 -22.76 -19.08 3.43
N ILE A 824 -23.25 -18.91 2.19
CA ILE A 824 -24.45 -19.58 1.69
C ILE A 824 -24.28 -21.10 1.69
N LYS A 825 -23.15 -21.63 1.19
CA LYS A 825 -22.83 -23.07 1.19
C LYS A 825 -22.77 -23.64 2.61
N THR A 826 -22.24 -22.86 3.55
CA THR A 826 -22.06 -23.26 4.95
C THR A 826 -23.37 -23.26 5.73
N PHE A 827 -24.13 -22.15 5.67
CA PHE A 827 -25.32 -21.92 6.51
C PHE A 827 -26.65 -22.28 5.82
N LYS A 828 -26.65 -22.41 4.49
CA LYS A 828 -27.83 -22.79 3.69
C LYS A 828 -29.04 -21.92 4.05
N ALA A 829 -30.20 -22.53 4.28
CA ALA A 829 -31.44 -21.82 4.61
C ALA A 829 -31.34 -20.90 5.84
N ALA A 830 -30.39 -21.13 6.77
CA ALA A 830 -30.17 -20.25 7.91
C ALA A 830 -29.54 -18.90 7.52
N PHE A 831 -28.94 -18.79 6.34
CA PHE A 831 -28.39 -17.54 5.82
C PHE A 831 -29.45 -16.60 5.25
N LEU A 832 -30.63 -17.11 4.88
CA LEU A 832 -31.65 -16.34 4.15
C LEU A 832 -32.08 -15.02 4.83
N PRO A 833 -32.18 -14.90 6.17
CA PRO A 833 -32.45 -13.61 6.80
C PRO A 833 -31.38 -12.56 6.52
N PHE A 834 -30.10 -12.96 6.43
CA PHE A 834 -29.01 -12.05 6.07
C PHE A 834 -29.04 -11.70 4.59
N PHE A 835 -29.39 -12.65 3.73
CA PHE A 835 -29.60 -12.40 2.31
C PHE A 835 -30.75 -11.40 2.06
N ASP A 836 -31.83 -11.48 2.85
CA ASP A 836 -32.94 -10.52 2.80
C ASP A 836 -32.45 -9.07 3.08
N GLU A 837 -31.51 -8.90 4.02
CA GLU A 837 -30.88 -7.59 4.30
C GLU A 837 -29.93 -7.14 3.18
N LEU A 838 -29.17 -8.06 2.59
CA LEU A 838 -28.22 -7.77 1.50
C LEU A 838 -28.91 -7.47 0.16
N SER A 839 -30.15 -7.92 -0.02
CA SER A 839 -30.89 -7.80 -1.27
C SER A 839 -30.90 -6.36 -1.82
N SER A 840 -31.07 -5.34 -0.96
CA SER A 840 -31.06 -3.93 -1.39
C SER A 840 -29.71 -3.43 -1.92
N TYR A 841 -28.61 -4.10 -1.56
CA TYR A 841 -27.25 -3.79 -2.00
C TYR A 841 -26.84 -4.60 -3.24
N LEU A 842 -27.32 -5.84 -3.33
CA LEU A 842 -27.04 -6.74 -4.45
C LEU A 842 -27.89 -6.43 -5.69
N MET A 843 -29.16 -6.03 -5.52
CA MET A 843 -30.05 -5.75 -6.66
C MET A 843 -29.51 -4.68 -7.63
N PRO A 844 -28.93 -3.55 -7.17
CA PRO A 844 -28.30 -2.57 -8.06
C PRO A 844 -27.17 -3.12 -8.94
N MET A 845 -26.49 -4.20 -8.52
CA MET A 845 -25.38 -4.80 -9.26
C MET A 845 -25.82 -5.46 -10.58
N TRP A 846 -27.11 -5.75 -10.73
CA TRP A 846 -27.69 -6.32 -11.96
C TRP A 846 -27.96 -5.26 -13.04
N GLY A 847 -27.74 -3.98 -12.75
CA GLY A 847 -27.98 -2.88 -13.67
C GLY A 847 -27.13 -2.96 -14.94
N LYS A 848 -27.65 -2.51 -16.07
CA LYS A 848 -26.89 -2.45 -17.33
C LYS A 848 -25.79 -1.39 -17.33
N ASP A 849 -25.84 -0.47 -16.38
CA ASP A 849 -24.83 0.53 -16.08
C ASP A 849 -23.65 -0.01 -15.25
N LYS A 850 -23.74 -1.27 -14.80
CA LYS A 850 -22.71 -1.97 -14.02
C LYS A 850 -21.74 -2.75 -14.89
N THR A 851 -20.59 -3.14 -14.33
CA THR A 851 -19.62 -3.95 -15.08
C THR A 851 -20.18 -5.37 -15.32
N ALA A 852 -19.62 -6.08 -16.30
CA ALA A 852 -20.01 -7.46 -16.54
C ALA A 852 -19.73 -8.33 -15.30
N GLU A 853 -18.66 -8.02 -14.57
CA GLU A 853 -18.27 -8.71 -13.37
C GLU A 853 -19.25 -8.54 -12.22
N GLU A 854 -19.66 -7.30 -11.93
CA GLU A 854 -20.68 -7.02 -10.91
C GLU A 854 -21.98 -7.78 -11.20
N ARG A 855 -22.42 -7.78 -12.48
CA ARG A 855 -23.61 -8.53 -12.91
C ARG A 855 -23.42 -10.03 -12.70
N ARG A 856 -22.27 -10.58 -13.12
CA ARG A 856 -21.93 -12.00 -12.98
C ARG A 856 -21.93 -12.43 -11.52
N ILE A 857 -21.28 -11.68 -10.64
CA ILE A 857 -21.18 -11.99 -9.21
C ILE A 857 -22.56 -11.97 -8.55
N ALA A 858 -23.39 -10.97 -8.88
CA ALA A 858 -24.73 -10.86 -8.32
C ALA A 858 -25.63 -12.04 -8.76
N ILE A 859 -25.45 -12.54 -9.99
CA ILE A 859 -26.07 -13.79 -10.47
C ILE A 859 -25.55 -14.98 -9.67
N CYS A 860 -24.23 -15.17 -9.59
CA CYS A 860 -23.61 -16.30 -8.89
C CYS A 860 -24.03 -16.40 -7.41
N ILE A 861 -24.17 -15.27 -6.71
CA ILE A 861 -24.67 -15.24 -5.34
C ILE A 861 -26.11 -15.78 -5.28
N PHE A 862 -26.99 -15.38 -6.20
CA PHE A 862 -28.34 -15.92 -6.26
C PHE A 862 -28.36 -17.40 -6.63
N ASP A 863 -27.48 -17.83 -7.54
CA ASP A 863 -27.34 -19.23 -7.93
C ASP A 863 -26.95 -20.10 -6.73
N ASP A 864 -25.98 -19.65 -5.93
CA ASP A 864 -25.61 -20.29 -4.67
C ASP A 864 -26.81 -20.34 -3.69
N VAL A 865 -27.62 -19.27 -3.60
CA VAL A 865 -28.86 -19.28 -2.78
C VAL A 865 -29.83 -20.34 -3.29
N ALA A 866 -30.09 -20.40 -4.60
CA ALA A 866 -31.00 -21.34 -5.21
C ALA A 866 -30.53 -22.80 -5.02
N GLU A 867 -29.24 -23.06 -5.21
CA GLU A 867 -28.64 -24.39 -5.13
C GLU A 867 -28.58 -24.90 -3.68
N GLN A 868 -28.11 -24.07 -2.76
CA GLN A 868 -27.82 -24.49 -1.38
C GLN A 868 -29.05 -24.42 -0.47
N CYS A 869 -30.01 -23.53 -0.76
CA CYS A 869 -31.23 -23.37 0.06
C CYS A 869 -32.47 -24.08 -0.52
N ARG A 870 -32.48 -24.44 -1.81
CA ARG A 870 -33.51 -25.25 -2.48
C ARG A 870 -34.93 -24.72 -2.24
N GLU A 871 -35.83 -25.51 -1.65
CA GLU A 871 -37.23 -25.13 -1.40
C GLU A 871 -37.38 -23.80 -0.65
N ALA A 872 -36.44 -23.47 0.25
CA ALA A 872 -36.47 -22.21 0.98
C ALA A 872 -36.15 -20.99 0.09
N ALA A 873 -35.46 -21.19 -1.04
CA ALA A 873 -35.15 -20.13 -2.00
C ALA A 873 -36.34 -19.76 -2.90
N LEU A 874 -37.41 -20.57 -2.95
CA LEU A 874 -38.56 -20.34 -3.82
C LEU A 874 -39.22 -18.97 -3.61
N LYS A 875 -39.15 -18.42 -2.38
CA LYS A 875 -39.69 -17.08 -2.06
C LYS A 875 -39.01 -15.94 -2.84
N TYR A 876 -37.85 -16.19 -3.44
CA TYR A 876 -37.08 -15.22 -4.20
C TYR A 876 -37.30 -15.32 -5.72
N TYR A 877 -37.92 -16.41 -6.20
CA TYR A 877 -37.98 -16.69 -7.63
C TYR A 877 -38.72 -15.60 -8.43
N ASP A 878 -39.82 -15.07 -7.88
CA ASP A 878 -40.58 -13.98 -8.51
C ASP A 878 -39.74 -12.70 -8.69
N THR A 879 -38.76 -12.47 -7.80
CA THR A 879 -37.88 -11.31 -7.84
C THR A 879 -36.68 -11.53 -8.76
N TYR A 880 -36.00 -12.68 -8.65
CA TYR A 880 -34.68 -12.89 -9.25
C TYR A 880 -34.70 -13.60 -10.61
N LEU A 881 -35.66 -14.51 -10.87
CA LEU A 881 -35.75 -15.19 -12.18
C LEU A 881 -35.90 -14.24 -13.38
N PRO A 882 -36.66 -13.13 -13.30
CA PRO A 882 -36.73 -12.18 -14.40
C PRO A 882 -35.35 -11.64 -14.82
N PHE A 883 -34.46 -11.42 -13.85
CA PHE A 883 -33.12 -10.94 -14.13
C PHE A 883 -32.24 -12.02 -14.77
N LEU A 884 -32.31 -13.28 -14.32
CA LEU A 884 -31.61 -14.40 -14.99
C LEU A 884 -32.05 -14.57 -16.46
N LEU A 885 -33.35 -14.46 -16.72
CA LEU A 885 -33.91 -14.55 -18.07
C LEU A 885 -33.41 -13.41 -18.97
N GLU A 886 -33.27 -12.20 -18.43
CA GLU A 886 -32.69 -11.07 -19.13
C GLU A 886 -31.19 -11.29 -19.41
N ALA A 887 -30.44 -11.73 -18.40
CA ALA A 887 -28.99 -11.97 -18.46
C ALA A 887 -28.57 -13.05 -19.47
N CYS A 888 -29.47 -13.97 -19.85
CA CYS A 888 -29.23 -14.90 -20.96
C CYS A 888 -28.97 -14.19 -22.32
N ASN A 889 -29.35 -12.91 -22.45
CA ASN A 889 -29.11 -12.09 -23.64
C ASN A 889 -28.01 -11.05 -23.42
N ASP A 890 -27.25 -11.14 -22.32
CA ASP A 890 -26.14 -10.23 -22.04
C ASP A 890 -25.07 -10.32 -23.13
N GLU A 891 -24.28 -9.27 -23.30
CA GLU A 891 -23.17 -9.24 -24.26
C GLU A 891 -21.97 -10.07 -23.75
N SER A 892 -21.77 -10.13 -22.43
CA SER A 892 -20.71 -10.91 -21.80
C SER A 892 -21.05 -12.42 -21.81
N PRO A 893 -20.13 -13.28 -22.28
CA PRO A 893 -20.30 -14.74 -22.18
C PRO A 893 -20.35 -15.23 -20.72
N ASP A 894 -19.60 -14.61 -19.81
CA ASP A 894 -19.54 -15.04 -18.41
C ASP A 894 -20.86 -14.76 -17.69
N VAL A 895 -21.49 -13.61 -17.99
CA VAL A 895 -22.83 -13.28 -17.50
C VAL A 895 -23.87 -14.25 -18.05
N ARG A 896 -23.79 -14.59 -19.35
CA ARG A 896 -24.67 -15.60 -19.95
C ARG A 896 -24.47 -16.98 -19.30
N GLN A 897 -23.23 -17.38 -19.06
CA GLN A 897 -22.87 -18.65 -18.42
C GLN A 897 -23.50 -18.74 -17.02
N ALA A 898 -23.27 -17.73 -16.18
CA ALA A 898 -23.86 -17.66 -14.85
C ALA A 898 -25.39 -17.73 -14.91
N ALA A 899 -26.01 -16.95 -15.81
CA ALA A 899 -27.46 -16.93 -15.96
C ALA A 899 -28.06 -18.30 -16.33
N VAL A 900 -27.47 -19.01 -17.29
CA VAL A 900 -27.98 -20.34 -17.70
C VAL A 900 -27.69 -21.41 -16.66
N TYR A 901 -26.59 -21.30 -15.90
CA TYR A 901 -26.34 -22.14 -14.73
C TYR A 901 -27.45 -21.97 -13.69
N GLY A 902 -27.74 -20.73 -13.29
CA GLY A 902 -28.83 -20.37 -12.37
C GLY A 902 -30.20 -20.89 -12.81
N LEU A 903 -30.53 -20.75 -14.09
CA LEU A 903 -31.78 -21.31 -14.64
C LEU A 903 -31.81 -22.84 -14.57
N GLY A 904 -30.68 -23.51 -14.78
CA GLY A 904 -30.54 -24.95 -14.60
C GLY A 904 -30.77 -25.40 -13.16
N VAL A 905 -30.16 -24.71 -12.19
CA VAL A 905 -30.36 -24.94 -10.75
C VAL A 905 -31.81 -24.71 -10.36
N CYS A 906 -32.42 -23.63 -10.84
CA CYS A 906 -33.83 -23.33 -10.59
C CYS A 906 -34.78 -24.36 -11.23
N ALA A 907 -34.43 -24.95 -12.38
CA ALA A 907 -35.17 -26.06 -12.96
C ALA A 907 -35.07 -27.35 -12.13
N GLU A 908 -33.92 -27.60 -11.51
CA GLU A 908 -33.71 -28.79 -10.68
C GLU A 908 -34.42 -28.70 -9.32
N HIS A 909 -34.40 -27.53 -8.67
CA HIS A 909 -34.92 -27.34 -7.31
C HIS A 909 -36.23 -26.56 -7.22
N GLY A 910 -36.70 -25.95 -8.32
CA GLY A 910 -37.84 -25.04 -8.35
C GLY A 910 -39.22 -25.68 -8.27
N GLY A 911 -39.31 -26.99 -8.50
CA GLY A 911 -40.56 -27.76 -8.42
C GLY A 911 -41.71 -27.12 -9.20
N SER A 912 -42.91 -27.06 -8.62
CA SER A 912 -44.08 -26.51 -9.32
C SER A 912 -44.00 -25.00 -9.60
N ALA A 913 -43.20 -24.24 -8.85
CA ALA A 913 -43.05 -22.80 -9.03
C ALA A 913 -42.34 -22.46 -10.35
N PHE A 914 -41.40 -23.32 -10.78
CA PHE A 914 -40.70 -23.16 -12.05
C PHE A 914 -41.53 -23.59 -13.27
N LYS A 915 -42.53 -24.46 -13.07
CA LYS A 915 -43.30 -25.11 -14.14
C LYS A 915 -43.94 -24.13 -15.13
N SER A 916 -44.45 -22.99 -14.65
CA SER A 916 -45.05 -21.96 -15.50
C SER A 916 -44.05 -21.18 -16.37
N LEU A 917 -42.76 -21.24 -16.03
CA LEU A 917 -41.70 -20.49 -16.69
C LEU A 917 -40.89 -21.33 -17.69
N VAL A 918 -41.06 -22.65 -17.69
CA VAL A 918 -40.31 -23.59 -18.55
C VAL A 918 -40.29 -23.15 -20.02
N GLY A 919 -41.43 -22.69 -20.57
CA GLY A 919 -41.49 -22.23 -21.97
C GLY A 919 -40.60 -21.02 -22.26
N GLU A 920 -40.59 -20.03 -21.36
CA GLU A 920 -39.76 -18.82 -21.50
C GLU A 920 -38.27 -19.16 -21.28
N VAL A 921 -37.96 -19.95 -20.25
CA VAL A 921 -36.59 -20.43 -19.97
C VAL A 921 -36.02 -21.17 -21.18
N MET A 922 -36.78 -22.10 -21.76
CA MET A 922 -36.39 -22.82 -22.97
C MET A 922 -36.09 -21.86 -24.12
N SER A 923 -36.92 -20.82 -24.30
CA SER A 923 -36.65 -19.79 -25.31
C SER A 923 -35.32 -19.08 -25.05
N ARG A 924 -34.99 -18.76 -23.80
CA ARG A 924 -33.73 -18.11 -23.42
C ARG A 924 -32.52 -19.03 -23.57
N LEU A 925 -32.60 -20.30 -23.17
CA LEU A 925 -31.53 -21.27 -23.41
C LEU A 925 -31.24 -21.41 -24.91
N TYR A 926 -32.26 -21.43 -25.76
CA TYR A 926 -32.06 -21.48 -27.21
C TYR A 926 -31.39 -20.22 -27.79
N VAL A 927 -31.51 -19.05 -27.15
CA VAL A 927 -30.74 -17.86 -27.55
C VAL A 927 -29.24 -18.13 -27.38
N VAL A 928 -28.83 -18.69 -26.24
CA VAL A 928 -27.42 -19.02 -25.95
C VAL A 928 -26.93 -20.16 -26.84
N LEU A 929 -27.70 -21.26 -26.94
CA LEU A 929 -27.34 -22.43 -27.75
C LEU A 929 -27.24 -22.13 -29.25
N ARG A 930 -27.99 -21.14 -29.76
CA ARG A 930 -27.98 -20.73 -31.17
C ARG A 930 -27.21 -19.44 -31.41
N HIS A 931 -26.47 -18.96 -30.42
CA HIS A 931 -25.61 -17.79 -30.60
C HIS A 931 -24.66 -18.06 -31.79
N PRO A 932 -24.44 -17.10 -32.72
CA PRO A 932 -23.63 -17.35 -33.92
C PRO A 932 -22.22 -17.86 -33.63
N ASN A 933 -21.69 -17.50 -32.46
CA ASN A 933 -20.36 -17.87 -31.98
C ASN A 933 -20.41 -18.84 -30.80
N ALA A 934 -21.51 -19.58 -30.59
CA ALA A 934 -21.71 -20.40 -29.38
C ALA A 934 -20.59 -21.42 -29.11
N ILE A 935 -19.98 -21.97 -30.17
CA ILE A 935 -18.91 -22.98 -30.09
C ILE A 935 -17.49 -22.39 -30.17
N GLN A 936 -17.34 -21.07 -30.11
CA GLN A 936 -16.02 -20.44 -30.06
C GLN A 936 -15.47 -20.48 -28.63
N PRO A 937 -14.13 -20.46 -28.43
CA PRO A 937 -13.51 -20.58 -27.10
C PRO A 937 -14.05 -19.58 -26.07
N GLU A 938 -14.45 -18.38 -26.49
CA GLU A 938 -14.95 -17.34 -25.59
C GLU A 938 -16.39 -17.60 -25.12
N ASN A 939 -17.14 -18.48 -25.79
CA ASN A 939 -18.57 -18.73 -25.53
C ASN A 939 -18.88 -20.17 -25.12
N ILE A 940 -17.91 -21.07 -25.28
CA ILE A 940 -18.13 -22.50 -25.14
C ILE A 940 -18.58 -22.88 -23.72
N MET A 941 -18.06 -22.19 -22.70
CA MET A 941 -18.48 -22.39 -21.31
C MET A 941 -19.97 -22.06 -21.10
N ALA A 942 -20.46 -20.96 -21.68
CA ALA A 942 -21.88 -20.60 -21.65
C ALA A 942 -22.74 -21.59 -22.44
N TYR A 943 -22.23 -22.09 -23.57
CA TYR A 943 -22.91 -23.13 -24.35
C TYR A 943 -23.05 -24.44 -23.56
N ASP A 944 -21.96 -24.92 -22.97
CA ASP A 944 -21.91 -26.15 -22.17
C ASP A 944 -22.89 -26.07 -20.99
N ASN A 945 -22.89 -24.95 -20.27
CA ASN A 945 -23.83 -24.71 -19.17
C ASN A 945 -25.30 -24.63 -19.66
N ALA A 946 -25.56 -24.06 -20.84
CA ALA A 946 -26.90 -24.04 -21.42
C ALA A 946 -27.39 -25.44 -21.85
N VAL A 947 -26.49 -26.30 -22.36
CA VAL A 947 -26.79 -27.71 -22.66
C VAL A 947 -27.11 -28.48 -21.38
N SER A 948 -26.35 -28.25 -20.31
CA SER A 948 -26.62 -28.86 -19.00
C SER A 948 -27.95 -28.40 -18.41
N ALA A 949 -28.24 -27.08 -18.44
CA ALA A 949 -29.52 -26.54 -17.98
C ALA A 949 -30.72 -27.12 -18.76
N LEU A 950 -30.58 -27.28 -20.08
CA LEU A 950 -31.57 -27.96 -20.92
C LEU A 950 -31.76 -29.42 -20.50
N GLY A 951 -30.67 -30.12 -20.14
CA GLY A 951 -30.69 -31.45 -19.56
C GLY A 951 -31.50 -31.49 -18.27
N LYS A 952 -31.22 -30.59 -17.31
CA LYS A 952 -31.95 -30.48 -16.04
C LYS A 952 -33.47 -30.30 -16.29
N ILE A 953 -33.87 -29.46 -17.25
CA ILE A 953 -35.29 -29.32 -17.64
C ILE A 953 -35.87 -30.63 -18.20
N CYS A 954 -35.13 -31.35 -19.05
CA CYS A 954 -35.57 -32.65 -19.59
C CYS A 954 -35.77 -33.72 -18.51
N ASN A 955 -35.04 -33.63 -17.40
CA ASN A 955 -35.14 -34.57 -16.28
C ASN A 955 -36.25 -34.19 -15.30
N PHE A 956 -36.27 -32.93 -14.83
CA PHE A 956 -37.14 -32.49 -13.73
C PHE A 956 -38.49 -31.91 -14.17
N HIS A 957 -38.60 -31.46 -15.43
CA HIS A 957 -39.80 -30.81 -15.98
C HIS A 957 -40.31 -31.46 -17.27
N ARG A 958 -40.05 -32.76 -17.47
CA ARG A 958 -40.45 -33.54 -18.65
C ARG A 958 -41.92 -33.36 -19.07
N ASP A 959 -42.84 -33.29 -18.10
CA ASP A 959 -44.29 -33.12 -18.36
C ASP A 959 -44.67 -31.72 -18.88
N SER A 960 -43.73 -30.79 -18.94
CA SER A 960 -43.94 -29.39 -19.31
C SER A 960 -43.32 -29.03 -20.66
N ILE A 961 -42.72 -30.01 -21.34
CA ILE A 961 -42.04 -29.85 -22.63
C ILE A 961 -42.55 -30.89 -23.64
N ASP A 962 -42.34 -30.64 -24.94
CA ASP A 962 -42.51 -31.67 -25.97
C ASP A 962 -41.28 -32.60 -25.93
N SER A 963 -41.30 -33.59 -25.03
CA SER A 963 -40.18 -34.49 -24.79
C SER A 963 -39.75 -35.26 -26.05
N ALA A 964 -40.66 -35.50 -26.99
CA ALA A 964 -40.37 -36.18 -28.25
C ALA A 964 -39.50 -35.34 -29.22
N GLN A 965 -39.48 -34.01 -29.05
CA GLN A 965 -38.62 -33.11 -29.83
C GLN A 965 -37.40 -32.66 -29.03
N VAL A 966 -37.59 -32.31 -27.76
CA VAL A 966 -36.56 -31.65 -26.96
C VAL A 966 -35.46 -32.62 -26.53
N ILE A 967 -35.78 -33.85 -26.12
CA ILE A 967 -34.76 -34.83 -25.68
C ILE A 967 -33.83 -35.23 -26.84
N PRO A 968 -34.33 -35.54 -28.06
CA PRO A 968 -33.44 -35.77 -29.20
C PRO A 968 -32.60 -34.55 -29.59
N ALA A 969 -33.15 -33.34 -29.47
CA ALA A 969 -32.41 -32.11 -29.73
C ALA A 969 -31.25 -31.92 -28.72
N TRP A 970 -31.51 -32.15 -27.43
CA TRP A 970 -30.50 -32.12 -26.38
C TRP A 970 -29.41 -33.19 -26.59
N LEU A 971 -29.80 -34.41 -26.95
CA LEU A 971 -28.84 -35.49 -27.27
C LEU A 971 -27.88 -35.11 -28.41
N ASN A 972 -28.32 -34.30 -29.36
CA ASN A 972 -27.46 -33.83 -30.46
C ASN A 972 -26.43 -32.78 -30.03
N CYS A 973 -26.63 -32.11 -28.90
CA CYS A 973 -25.66 -31.17 -28.34
C CYS A 973 -24.49 -31.86 -27.61
N LEU A 974 -24.58 -33.16 -27.33
CA LEU A 974 -23.57 -33.93 -26.61
C LEU A 974 -22.54 -34.59 -27.54
N PRO A 975 -21.29 -34.82 -27.06
CA PRO A 975 -20.78 -34.48 -25.72
C PRO A 975 -20.38 -33.01 -25.56
N ILE A 976 -20.44 -32.50 -24.34
CA ILE A 976 -19.76 -31.26 -23.92
C ILE A 976 -18.42 -31.59 -23.25
N LYS A 977 -17.40 -30.74 -23.40
CA LYS A 977 -16.02 -31.09 -23.01
C LYS A 977 -15.24 -29.97 -22.32
N ASP A 978 -15.71 -28.73 -22.38
CA ASP A 978 -14.94 -27.58 -21.93
C ASP A 978 -15.26 -27.25 -20.46
N ASP A 979 -16.54 -27.24 -20.08
CA ASP A 979 -16.91 -27.21 -18.66
C ASP A 979 -16.89 -28.62 -18.06
N LEU A 980 -15.77 -28.99 -17.44
CA LEU A 980 -15.59 -30.33 -16.86
C LEU A 980 -16.53 -30.65 -15.69
N ILE A 981 -17.08 -29.64 -15.02
CA ILE A 981 -18.03 -29.84 -13.91
C ILE A 981 -19.38 -30.21 -14.50
N GLU A 982 -19.90 -29.38 -15.40
CA GLU A 982 -21.20 -29.64 -16.05
C GLU A 982 -21.13 -30.84 -17.01
N ALA A 983 -19.98 -31.11 -17.63
CA ALA A 983 -19.77 -32.32 -18.42
C ALA A 983 -20.00 -33.58 -17.58
N LYS A 984 -19.53 -33.62 -16.33
CA LYS A 984 -19.79 -34.79 -15.46
C LYS A 984 -21.29 -34.92 -15.16
N VAL A 985 -21.96 -33.81 -14.85
CA VAL A 985 -23.39 -33.78 -14.52
C VAL A 985 -24.23 -34.26 -15.71
N VAL A 986 -24.02 -33.70 -16.89
CA VAL A 986 -24.86 -33.99 -18.07
C VAL A 986 -24.67 -35.42 -18.59
N HIS A 987 -23.45 -35.97 -18.49
CA HIS A 987 -23.19 -37.34 -18.92
C HIS A 987 -23.63 -38.38 -17.89
N ASP A 988 -23.58 -38.07 -16.59
CA ASP A 988 -24.22 -38.90 -15.56
C ASP A 988 -25.74 -38.94 -15.74
N GLN A 989 -26.34 -37.80 -16.10
CA GLN A 989 -27.75 -37.74 -16.49
C GLN A 989 -28.03 -38.62 -17.72
N LEU A 990 -27.19 -38.55 -18.77
CA LEU A 990 -27.34 -39.40 -19.96
C LEU A 990 -27.28 -40.89 -19.58
N CYS A 991 -26.32 -41.31 -18.76
CA CYS A 991 -26.22 -42.67 -18.22
C CYS A 991 -27.52 -43.07 -17.51
N SER A 992 -28.01 -42.23 -16.60
CA SER A 992 -29.25 -42.47 -15.87
C SER A 992 -30.47 -42.62 -16.80
N MET A 993 -30.57 -41.82 -17.86
CA MET A 993 -31.66 -41.91 -18.86
C MET A 993 -31.57 -43.20 -19.69
N VAL A 994 -30.36 -43.66 -20.02
CA VAL A 994 -30.12 -44.95 -20.71
C VAL A 994 -30.48 -46.12 -19.81
N GLU A 995 -30.07 -46.12 -18.54
CA GLU A 995 -30.39 -47.17 -17.57
C GLU A 995 -31.89 -47.34 -17.37
N ARG A 996 -32.64 -46.22 -17.38
CA ARG A 996 -34.11 -46.22 -17.33
C ARG A 996 -34.79 -46.66 -18.62
N SER A 997 -34.03 -46.81 -19.72
CA SER A 997 -34.55 -47.08 -21.06
C SER A 997 -35.58 -46.03 -21.51
N ASP A 998 -35.27 -44.74 -21.29
CA ASP A 998 -36.14 -43.63 -21.67
C ASP A 998 -36.46 -43.68 -23.19
N ARG A 999 -37.74 -43.82 -23.53
CA ARG A 999 -38.19 -44.10 -24.92
C ARG A 999 -37.85 -42.96 -25.88
N GLU A 1000 -38.01 -41.73 -25.44
CA GLU A 1000 -37.70 -40.53 -26.21
C GLU A 1000 -36.19 -40.35 -26.43
N LEU A 1001 -35.35 -40.85 -25.52
CA LEU A 1001 -33.89 -40.84 -25.66
C LEU A 1001 -33.42 -41.86 -26.69
N LEU A 1002 -33.94 -43.08 -26.63
CA LEU A 1002 -33.54 -44.15 -27.55
C LEU A 1002 -34.20 -44.01 -28.93
N GLY A 1003 -35.32 -43.31 -29.01
CA GLY A 1003 -36.12 -43.15 -30.21
C GLY A 1003 -36.93 -44.42 -30.56
N PRO A 1004 -37.88 -44.31 -31.50
CA PRO A 1004 -38.62 -45.47 -31.99
C PRO A 1004 -37.64 -46.52 -32.57
N ASN A 1005 -37.76 -47.77 -32.13
CA ASN A 1005 -36.86 -48.88 -32.50
C ASN A 1005 -35.37 -48.63 -32.18
N ASN A 1006 -35.08 -47.85 -31.14
CA ASN A 1006 -33.71 -47.54 -30.70
C ASN A 1006 -32.86 -46.82 -31.77
N GLU A 1007 -33.48 -46.01 -32.64
CA GLU A 1007 -32.80 -45.32 -33.74
C GLU A 1007 -31.70 -44.33 -33.28
N TYR A 1008 -31.78 -43.82 -32.05
CA TYR A 1008 -30.77 -42.90 -31.49
C TYR A 1008 -29.67 -43.60 -30.67
N LEU A 1009 -29.78 -44.91 -30.45
CA LEU A 1009 -28.77 -45.68 -29.71
C LEU A 1009 -27.34 -45.55 -30.29
N PRO A 1010 -27.12 -45.52 -31.62
CA PRO A 1010 -25.78 -45.31 -32.18
C PRO A 1010 -25.15 -43.97 -31.76
N LYS A 1011 -25.94 -42.89 -31.66
CA LYS A 1011 -25.47 -41.56 -31.23
C LYS A 1011 -25.10 -41.58 -29.75
N VAL A 1012 -25.88 -42.25 -28.91
CA VAL A 1012 -25.55 -42.44 -27.49
C VAL A 1012 -24.20 -43.17 -27.32
N VAL A 1013 -23.98 -44.25 -28.08
CA VAL A 1013 -22.71 -44.99 -28.04
C VAL A 1013 -21.54 -44.13 -28.55
N GLN A 1014 -21.75 -43.33 -29.59
CA GLN A 1014 -20.74 -42.38 -30.08
C GLN A 1014 -20.34 -41.37 -29.00
N ILE A 1015 -21.31 -40.78 -28.30
CA ILE A 1015 -21.06 -39.82 -27.22
C ILE A 1015 -20.19 -40.47 -26.12
N PHE A 1016 -20.54 -41.68 -25.66
CA PHE A 1016 -19.74 -42.37 -24.66
C PHE A 1016 -18.33 -42.72 -25.14
N ALA A 1017 -18.16 -43.11 -26.41
CA ALA A 1017 -16.83 -43.36 -26.97
C ALA A 1017 -15.96 -42.09 -26.94
N GLU A 1018 -16.53 -40.95 -27.31
CA GLU A 1018 -15.82 -39.65 -27.37
C GLU A 1018 -15.45 -39.04 -26.01
N ILE A 1019 -15.99 -39.57 -24.90
CA ILE A 1019 -15.68 -39.14 -23.51
C ILE A 1019 -14.65 -40.07 -22.86
N VAL A 1020 -14.63 -41.33 -23.28
CA VAL A 1020 -13.72 -42.36 -22.75
C VAL A 1020 -12.33 -42.26 -23.40
N ASP A 1021 -12.28 -41.85 -24.68
CA ASP A 1021 -11.05 -41.46 -25.38
C ASP A 1021 -10.54 -40.09 -24.90
#